data_AF-D3HS49-F1
#
_entry.id   AF-D3HS49-F1
#
_cell.length_a   1.000
_cell.length_b   1.000
_cell.length_c   1.000
_cell.angle_alpha   90.00
_cell.angle_beta   90.00
_cell.angle_gamma   90.00
#
_symmetry.space_group_name_H-M   'P 1'
#
loop_
_entity.id
_entity.type
_entity.pdbx_description
1 polymer ?
#
loop_
_entity_poly.entity_id
_entity_poly.type
_entity_poly.pdbx_seq_one_letter_code
_entity_poly.pdbx_strand_id
1 'polypeptide(L)'
;MFTEEFNDVFLNKYAQQLQTYKGTTKTDGSIPLYIQGITTSLSGFIDKQSKDRDGNTFKKIAEASSNGGELFIELEQKSGKKRTWTIVFSIGALAAFRKEKMESNSPEREHLDQIIDGLNQGWVEGFGGLSLSGISINQEVINKLLGGIEGWIKNLEPNKPDVHKFSETVIAAITLISILETKLIENKSRVEGKIPNAFTILAETKKTLMLKAPQLALSHYSQDNGLLSELLEKQPAIALSFFKENPSLVGSLSPATRVTETFAAFLGNNPEFALELLRNPSLKEQQNFIISSLLKSKPEYIEPLLSSAPDSVKQILHENRNLVRAIQNWLESEEAHSKDLNTVKAFMVPYQVKTTTDALAKLQESKGAAPSLCLALEKIQQKYDESRKPFHEKQKRMAIFSKFMKQIPLNMDRFWINYPNEKKMNQLCDDLGLEPDSIQREQLLTHVRSSLGSYLNKKFNPWGPPTLPDILHSKEIEAANSKVQSDLEQSLTPFTNQKKQIEELEKELKQLDSTLPEISIDEWIGSQQQFQQSINSSDSDMPMQEIQKHAQALIHVLTSYKTEMEKIRTIALSIQTLATLGINITEISQSLEQYVEAIYQQGIKLYENKPENYSKLNIIQKIDYLENKINEQIKTTNEIKRKFGNLHKEAIISNKKSMTDKRTIAHAREVINTSSGFTHWILNIFSSSYRKTFSALRETIESYDKLATEAERNNCVPEYAAKIRNILLITESNSNKFCTMKQEIHKIQQELELPPVSLQEQDTPGTNVTSV
;
A
#
# COMPACT_ATOMS: atom_id res chain seq x y z
N MET A 1 -24.58 -12.65 -36.23
CA MET A 1 -23.60 -11.78 -36.93
C MET A 1 -22.23 -12.44 -36.96
N PHE A 2 -21.66 -12.86 -35.83
CA PHE A 2 -20.38 -13.61 -35.84
C PHE A 2 -20.46 -14.89 -36.71
N THR A 3 -21.46 -15.76 -36.51
CA THR A 3 -21.67 -16.97 -37.36
C THR A 3 -21.93 -16.71 -38.84
N GLU A 4 -22.54 -15.56 -39.19
CA GLU A 4 -22.87 -15.23 -40.58
C GLU A 4 -21.63 -14.88 -41.40
N GLU A 5 -20.62 -14.28 -40.76
CA GLU A 5 -19.39 -13.83 -41.43
C GLU A 5 -18.20 -14.75 -41.14
N PHE A 6 -18.12 -15.36 -39.95
CA PHE A 6 -17.15 -16.38 -39.59
C PHE A 6 -17.65 -17.79 -39.97
N ASN A 7 -17.85 -17.98 -41.27
CA ASN A 7 -18.54 -19.15 -41.86
C ASN A 7 -17.59 -20.01 -42.71
N ASP A 8 -18.12 -21.09 -43.30
CA ASP A 8 -17.34 -22.02 -44.14
C ASP A 8 -16.61 -21.32 -45.30
N VAL A 9 -17.19 -20.26 -45.89
CA VAL A 9 -16.56 -19.53 -47.01
C VAL A 9 -15.30 -18.83 -46.53
N PHE A 10 -15.38 -18.09 -45.42
CA PHE A 10 -14.23 -17.43 -44.82
C PHE A 10 -13.18 -18.44 -44.35
N LEU A 11 -13.60 -19.51 -43.67
CA LEU A 11 -12.68 -20.50 -43.12
C LEU A 11 -11.94 -21.26 -44.22
N ASN A 12 -12.59 -21.59 -45.34
CA ASN A 12 -11.92 -22.20 -46.49
C ASN A 12 -10.91 -21.25 -47.15
N LYS A 13 -11.23 -19.95 -47.26
CA LYS A 13 -10.28 -18.93 -47.76
C LYS A 13 -9.06 -18.84 -46.84
N TYR A 14 -9.27 -18.80 -45.53
CA TYR A 14 -8.18 -18.77 -44.56
C TYR A 14 -7.33 -20.05 -44.60
N ALA A 15 -7.96 -21.22 -44.76
CA ALA A 15 -7.26 -22.50 -44.83
C ALA A 15 -6.20 -22.53 -45.95
N GLN A 16 -6.49 -21.93 -47.11
CA GLN A 16 -5.53 -21.81 -48.21
C GLN A 16 -4.31 -20.95 -47.83
N GLN A 17 -4.53 -19.89 -47.04
CA GLN A 17 -3.45 -19.03 -46.55
C GLN A 17 -2.59 -19.76 -45.50
N LEU A 18 -3.23 -20.48 -44.58
CA LEU A 18 -2.58 -21.20 -43.50
C LEU A 18 -1.61 -22.29 -43.99
N GLN A 19 -1.96 -22.95 -45.10
CA GLN A 19 -1.18 -24.05 -45.65
C GLN A 19 0.12 -23.64 -46.32
N THR A 20 0.39 -22.33 -46.47
CA THR A 20 1.56 -21.81 -47.17
C THR A 20 2.44 -20.94 -46.27
N TYR A 21 3.73 -21.27 -46.18
CA TYR A 21 4.72 -20.47 -45.44
C TYR A 21 6.05 -20.46 -46.19
N LYS A 22 6.63 -19.27 -46.40
CA LYS A 22 7.89 -19.04 -47.16
C LYS A 22 7.98 -19.84 -48.48
N GLY A 23 6.87 -19.88 -49.22
CA GLY A 23 6.78 -20.59 -50.51
C GLY A 23 6.62 -22.12 -50.41
N THR A 24 6.64 -22.68 -49.20
CA THR A 24 6.37 -24.11 -48.96
C THR A 24 4.90 -24.31 -48.63
N THR A 25 4.25 -25.27 -49.29
CA THR A 25 2.83 -25.60 -49.07
C THR A 25 2.69 -26.97 -48.44
N LYS A 26 1.89 -27.08 -47.37
CA LYS A 26 1.57 -28.35 -46.71
C LYS A 26 0.06 -28.54 -46.63
N THR A 27 -0.45 -29.46 -47.46
CA THR A 27 -1.87 -29.78 -47.52
C THR A 27 -2.27 -30.71 -46.35
N ASP A 28 -3.40 -30.40 -45.69
CA ASP A 28 -4.02 -31.24 -44.65
C ASP A 28 -5.44 -31.60 -45.08
N GLY A 29 -5.68 -32.89 -45.36
CA GLY A 29 -7.00 -33.39 -45.76
C GLY A 29 -8.06 -33.31 -44.65
N SER A 30 -7.67 -32.99 -43.41
CA SER A 30 -8.56 -32.88 -42.26
C SER A 30 -9.20 -31.50 -42.10
N ILE A 31 -8.85 -30.51 -42.93
CA ILE A 31 -9.42 -29.15 -42.87
C ILE A 31 -10.95 -29.13 -42.82
N PRO A 32 -11.69 -29.92 -43.64
CA PRO A 32 -13.14 -29.94 -43.55
C PRO A 32 -13.67 -30.31 -42.15
N LEU A 33 -12.96 -31.17 -41.41
CA LEU A 33 -13.32 -31.54 -40.03
C LEU A 33 -13.06 -30.39 -39.05
N TYR A 34 -11.97 -29.63 -39.24
CA TYR A 34 -11.70 -28.46 -38.40
C TYR A 34 -12.76 -27.38 -38.62
N ILE A 35 -13.09 -27.10 -39.88
CA ILE A 35 -14.13 -26.15 -40.27
C ILE A 35 -15.47 -26.58 -39.67
N GLN A 36 -15.83 -27.86 -39.80
CA GLN A 36 -17.06 -28.40 -39.20
C GLN A 36 -17.08 -28.17 -37.68
N GLY A 37 -16.02 -28.52 -36.95
CA GLY A 37 -15.96 -28.29 -35.50
C GLY A 37 -16.11 -26.80 -35.13
N ILE A 38 -15.55 -25.91 -35.94
CA ILE A 38 -15.63 -24.46 -35.73
C ILE A 38 -17.04 -23.93 -35.98
N THR A 39 -17.66 -24.29 -37.10
CA THR A 39 -18.97 -23.75 -37.45
C THR A 39 -20.08 -24.35 -36.62
N THR A 40 -19.99 -25.64 -36.22
CA THR A 40 -21.02 -26.27 -35.40
C THR A 40 -20.89 -26.00 -33.91
N SER A 41 -19.67 -25.91 -33.36
CA SER A 41 -19.46 -25.81 -31.91
C SER A 41 -18.99 -24.42 -31.49
N LEU A 42 -17.83 -23.98 -31.99
CA LEU A 42 -17.23 -22.71 -31.55
C LEU A 42 -18.11 -21.50 -31.90
N SER A 43 -18.54 -21.41 -33.15
CA SER A 43 -19.31 -20.25 -33.64
C SER A 43 -20.69 -20.21 -33.00
N GLY A 44 -21.35 -21.36 -32.86
CA GLY A 44 -22.63 -21.47 -32.15
C GLY A 44 -22.53 -21.09 -30.66
N PHE A 45 -21.43 -21.50 -30.00
CA PHE A 45 -21.18 -21.13 -28.61
C PHE A 45 -20.92 -19.63 -28.46
N ILE A 46 -20.07 -19.02 -29.30
CA ILE A 46 -19.79 -17.57 -29.28
C ILE A 46 -21.09 -16.78 -29.50
N ASP A 47 -21.92 -17.19 -30.46
CA ASP A 47 -23.22 -16.56 -30.71
C ASP A 47 -24.15 -16.66 -29.49
N LYS A 48 -24.19 -17.81 -28.82
CA LYS A 48 -24.98 -18.01 -27.59
C LYS A 48 -24.52 -17.08 -26.47
N GLN A 49 -23.21 -17.03 -26.20
CA GLN A 49 -22.64 -16.15 -25.18
C GLN A 49 -22.78 -14.67 -25.53
N SER A 50 -22.75 -14.32 -26.82
CA SER A 50 -22.91 -12.93 -27.28
C SER A 50 -24.33 -12.40 -27.07
N LYS A 51 -25.32 -13.29 -26.98
CA LYS A 51 -26.73 -12.98 -26.66
C LYS A 51 -26.99 -12.92 -25.16
N ASP A 52 -26.24 -13.66 -24.35
CA ASP A 52 -26.42 -13.79 -22.89
C ASP A 52 -25.29 -13.08 -22.13
N ARG A 53 -25.37 -11.73 -22.09
CA ARG A 53 -24.37 -10.84 -21.47
C ARG A 53 -24.68 -10.52 -20.00
N ASP A 54 -25.01 -11.54 -19.21
CA ASP A 54 -25.46 -11.41 -17.82
C ASP A 54 -24.33 -11.15 -16.80
N GLY A 55 -23.16 -10.68 -17.24
CA GLY A 55 -21.99 -10.49 -16.39
C GLY A 55 -21.31 -11.78 -15.90
N ASN A 56 -21.88 -12.96 -16.19
CA ASN A 56 -21.27 -14.26 -15.93
C ASN A 56 -20.60 -14.85 -17.18
N THR A 57 -20.59 -14.14 -18.31
CA THR A 57 -20.10 -14.63 -19.60
C THR A 57 -18.68 -15.19 -19.49
N PHE A 58 -17.74 -14.50 -18.83
CA PHE A 58 -16.37 -14.99 -18.67
C PHE A 58 -16.29 -16.27 -17.83
N LYS A 59 -17.13 -16.38 -16.79
CA LYS A 59 -17.23 -17.58 -15.96
C LYS A 59 -17.78 -18.77 -16.75
N LYS A 60 -18.88 -18.57 -17.50
CA LYS A 60 -19.48 -19.58 -18.39
C LYS A 60 -18.46 -20.08 -19.43
N ILE A 61 -17.67 -19.17 -19.99
CA ILE A 61 -16.61 -19.51 -20.95
C ILE A 61 -15.51 -20.34 -20.29
N ALA A 62 -15.05 -19.96 -19.09
CA ALA A 62 -14.05 -20.71 -18.36
C ALA A 62 -14.53 -22.14 -18.05
N GLU A 63 -15.79 -22.29 -17.61
CA GLU A 63 -16.41 -23.60 -17.34
C GLU A 63 -16.52 -24.45 -18.60
N ALA A 64 -17.09 -23.89 -19.68
CA ALA A 64 -17.28 -24.62 -20.94
C ALA A 64 -15.96 -25.00 -21.65
N SER A 65 -14.91 -24.21 -21.46
CA SER A 65 -13.59 -24.41 -22.07
C SER A 65 -12.66 -25.32 -21.27
N SER A 66 -13.04 -25.64 -20.03
CA SER A 66 -12.24 -26.50 -19.13
C SER A 66 -12.23 -27.97 -19.58
N ASN A 67 -11.31 -28.77 -19.04
CA ASN A 67 -11.27 -30.21 -19.29
C ASN A 67 -12.58 -30.86 -18.85
N GLY A 68 -13.36 -31.36 -19.81
CA GLY A 68 -14.69 -31.94 -19.57
C GLY A 68 -15.86 -30.95 -19.68
N GLY A 69 -15.59 -29.69 -20.01
CA GLY A 69 -16.63 -28.70 -20.33
C GLY A 69 -17.34 -28.99 -21.65
N GLU A 70 -18.57 -28.48 -21.78
CA GLU A 70 -19.46 -28.70 -22.95
C GLU A 70 -18.77 -28.36 -24.27
N LEU A 71 -18.25 -27.13 -24.41
CA LEU A 71 -17.57 -26.68 -25.63
C LEU A 71 -16.32 -27.51 -25.93
N PHE A 72 -15.56 -27.87 -24.90
CA PHE A 72 -14.35 -28.67 -25.05
C PHE A 72 -14.64 -30.09 -25.57
N ILE A 73 -15.70 -30.72 -25.06
CA ILE A 73 -16.18 -32.03 -25.51
C ILE A 73 -16.76 -31.96 -26.92
N GLU A 74 -17.60 -30.97 -27.20
CA GLU A 74 -18.21 -30.81 -28.51
C GLU A 74 -17.16 -30.58 -29.59
N LEU A 75 -16.16 -29.72 -29.33
CA LEU A 75 -15.05 -29.50 -30.26
C LEU A 75 -14.28 -30.80 -30.54
N GLU A 76 -14.05 -31.65 -29.54
CA GLU A 76 -13.41 -32.96 -29.75
C GLU A 76 -14.24 -33.86 -30.66
N GLN A 77 -15.56 -33.95 -30.43
CA GLN A 77 -16.44 -34.83 -31.18
C GLN A 77 -16.66 -34.34 -32.61
N LYS A 78 -16.95 -33.04 -32.79
CA LYS A 78 -17.31 -32.44 -34.08
C LYS A 78 -16.11 -32.17 -34.97
N SER A 79 -14.88 -32.15 -34.42
CA SER A 79 -13.64 -32.07 -35.20
C SER A 79 -13.05 -33.44 -35.61
N GLY A 80 -13.76 -34.54 -35.40
CA GLY A 80 -13.23 -35.88 -35.67
C GLY A 80 -12.03 -36.24 -34.77
N LYS A 81 -12.08 -35.85 -33.51
CA LYS A 81 -11.01 -36.03 -32.50
C LYS A 81 -9.72 -35.28 -32.83
N LYS A 82 -9.85 -34.10 -33.46
CA LYS A 82 -8.72 -33.24 -33.85
C LYS A 82 -8.80 -31.87 -33.16
N ARG A 83 -9.26 -31.84 -31.91
CA ARG A 83 -9.46 -30.60 -31.13
C ARG A 83 -8.25 -29.70 -31.15
N THR A 84 -7.05 -30.22 -30.89
CA THR A 84 -5.80 -29.42 -30.88
C THR A 84 -5.61 -28.64 -32.17
N TRP A 85 -5.73 -29.29 -33.32
CA TRP A 85 -5.56 -28.66 -34.64
C TRP A 85 -6.71 -27.71 -34.96
N THR A 86 -7.92 -28.04 -34.50
CA THR A 86 -9.09 -27.17 -34.63
C THR A 86 -8.90 -25.88 -33.83
N ILE A 87 -8.37 -25.93 -32.60
CA ILE A 87 -8.07 -24.75 -31.78
C ILE A 87 -7.03 -23.86 -32.46
N VAL A 88 -5.92 -24.45 -32.90
CA VAL A 88 -4.83 -23.75 -33.57
C VAL A 88 -5.33 -23.07 -34.84
N PHE A 89 -6.13 -23.77 -35.65
CA PHE A 89 -6.79 -23.22 -36.83
C PHE A 89 -7.73 -22.06 -36.46
N SER A 90 -8.53 -22.23 -35.40
CA SER A 90 -9.51 -21.23 -34.95
C SER A 90 -8.86 -19.91 -34.51
N ILE A 91 -7.73 -19.97 -33.80
CA ILE A 91 -6.99 -18.77 -33.36
C ILE A 91 -6.53 -17.95 -34.57
N GLY A 92 -5.97 -18.62 -35.57
CA GLY A 92 -5.50 -17.94 -36.77
C GLY A 92 -6.62 -17.43 -37.65
N ALA A 93 -7.70 -18.21 -37.78
CA ALA A 93 -8.90 -17.78 -38.46
C ALA A 93 -9.49 -16.53 -37.80
N LEU A 94 -9.58 -16.50 -36.45
CA LEU A 94 -10.06 -15.33 -35.72
C LEU A 94 -9.14 -14.12 -35.92
N ALA A 95 -7.82 -14.32 -35.89
CA ALA A 95 -6.85 -13.24 -36.12
C ALA A 95 -6.98 -12.66 -37.54
N ALA A 96 -7.09 -13.52 -38.56
CA ALA A 96 -7.33 -13.11 -39.95
C ALA A 96 -8.66 -12.39 -40.10
N PHE A 97 -9.72 -12.90 -39.44
CA PHE A 97 -11.05 -12.29 -39.46
C PHE A 97 -11.06 -10.90 -38.84
N ARG A 98 -10.41 -10.74 -37.67
CA ARG A 98 -10.23 -9.43 -37.03
C ARG A 98 -9.45 -8.50 -37.95
N LYS A 99 -8.36 -8.98 -38.54
CA LYS A 99 -7.52 -8.18 -39.45
C LYS A 99 -8.26 -7.66 -40.68
N GLU A 100 -9.16 -8.47 -41.29
CA GLU A 100 -9.99 -8.04 -42.44
C GLU A 100 -10.96 -6.91 -42.10
N LYS A 101 -11.37 -6.80 -40.82
CA LYS A 101 -12.33 -5.82 -40.33
C LYS A 101 -11.71 -4.54 -39.79
N MET A 102 -10.38 -4.42 -39.80
CA MET A 102 -9.67 -3.29 -39.22
C MET A 102 -9.01 -2.41 -40.27
N GLU A 103 -8.91 -1.12 -39.96
CA GLU A 103 -8.19 -0.14 -40.76
C GLU A 103 -6.69 -0.49 -40.84
N SER A 104 -6.02 -0.02 -41.90
CA SER A 104 -4.62 -0.34 -42.19
C SER A 104 -3.62 0.18 -41.16
N ASN A 105 -3.99 1.21 -40.40
CA ASN A 105 -3.18 1.88 -39.38
C ASN A 105 -3.47 1.41 -37.95
N SER A 106 -4.32 0.40 -37.75
CA SER A 106 -4.66 -0.10 -36.41
C SER A 106 -3.42 -0.64 -35.67
N PRO A 107 -3.25 -0.30 -34.38
CA PRO A 107 -2.16 -0.84 -33.56
C PRO A 107 -2.29 -2.35 -33.31
N GLU A 108 -3.46 -2.95 -33.55
CA GLU A 108 -3.66 -4.41 -33.46
C GLU A 108 -2.98 -5.16 -34.62
N ARG A 109 -2.78 -4.52 -35.78
CA ARG A 109 -2.48 -5.21 -37.04
C ARG A 109 -1.16 -5.97 -37.02
N GLU A 110 -0.09 -5.37 -36.47
CA GLU A 110 1.21 -6.01 -36.34
C GLU A 110 1.13 -7.29 -35.51
N HIS A 111 0.35 -7.27 -34.43
CA HIS A 111 0.21 -8.41 -33.53
C HIS A 111 -0.67 -9.51 -34.13
N LEU A 112 -1.72 -9.15 -34.87
CA LEU A 112 -2.51 -10.09 -35.65
C LEU A 112 -1.64 -10.77 -36.73
N ASP A 113 -0.73 -10.01 -37.36
CA ASP A 113 0.24 -10.55 -38.32
C ASP A 113 1.22 -11.52 -37.67
N GLN A 114 1.69 -11.23 -36.45
CA GLN A 114 2.53 -12.16 -35.68
C GLN A 114 1.79 -13.46 -35.35
N ILE A 115 0.50 -13.40 -35.00
CA ILE A 115 -0.33 -14.59 -34.76
C ILE A 115 -0.44 -15.43 -36.04
N ILE A 116 -0.80 -14.80 -37.16
CA ILE A 116 -0.99 -15.48 -38.45
C ILE A 116 0.34 -16.07 -38.94
N ASP A 117 1.44 -15.31 -38.88
CA ASP A 117 2.78 -15.77 -39.27
C ASP A 117 3.24 -16.97 -38.43
N GLY A 118 3.11 -16.87 -37.11
CA GLY A 118 3.44 -17.97 -36.20
C GLY A 118 2.62 -19.23 -36.47
N LEU A 119 1.33 -19.09 -36.76
CA LEU A 119 0.47 -20.22 -37.08
C LEU A 119 0.77 -20.84 -38.45
N ASN A 120 1.01 -20.04 -39.48
CA ASN A 120 1.41 -20.53 -40.80
C ASN A 120 2.75 -21.27 -40.72
N GLN A 121 3.73 -20.71 -40.01
CA GLN A 121 5.00 -21.35 -39.72
C GLN A 121 4.80 -22.68 -38.99
N GLY A 122 4.04 -22.67 -37.89
CA GLY A 122 3.77 -23.87 -37.10
C GLY A 122 3.00 -24.94 -37.87
N TRP A 123 2.13 -24.56 -38.81
CA TRP A 123 1.38 -25.50 -39.63
C TRP A 123 2.28 -26.24 -40.63
N VAL A 124 3.12 -25.48 -41.35
CA VAL A 124 4.02 -26.00 -42.38
C VAL A 124 5.23 -26.70 -41.75
N GLU A 125 5.96 -26.01 -40.86
CA GLU A 125 7.21 -26.49 -40.26
C GLU A 125 6.99 -27.34 -38.99
N GLY A 126 5.81 -27.27 -38.38
CA GLY A 126 5.45 -28.00 -37.16
C GLY A 126 5.53 -27.15 -35.88
N PHE A 127 4.52 -27.28 -35.01
CA PHE A 127 4.49 -26.72 -33.65
C PHE A 127 5.40 -27.47 -32.67
N GLY A 128 5.86 -28.66 -33.07
CA GLY A 128 6.80 -29.51 -32.35
C GLY A 128 7.15 -30.77 -33.16
N GLY A 129 8.21 -31.47 -32.76
CA GLY A 129 8.70 -32.68 -33.43
C GLY A 129 9.16 -33.76 -32.44
N LEU A 130 9.45 -34.96 -32.94
CA LEU A 130 10.16 -36.00 -32.18
C LEU A 130 11.66 -35.84 -32.43
N SER A 131 12.45 -35.57 -31.39
CA SER A 131 13.91 -35.64 -31.44
C SER A 131 14.43 -36.80 -30.59
N LEU A 132 15.70 -37.18 -30.80
CA LEU A 132 16.38 -38.21 -29.99
C LEU A 132 16.47 -37.88 -28.49
N SER A 133 16.18 -36.62 -28.10
CA SER A 133 16.12 -36.15 -26.71
C SER A 133 14.68 -35.94 -26.20
N GLY A 134 13.65 -36.39 -26.94
CA GLY A 134 12.24 -36.25 -26.59
C GLY A 134 11.43 -35.37 -27.57
N ILE A 135 10.18 -35.04 -27.20
CA ILE A 135 9.31 -34.15 -28.00
C ILE A 135 9.89 -32.72 -27.95
N SER A 136 10.29 -32.16 -29.09
CA SER A 136 10.70 -30.76 -29.24
C SER A 136 9.48 -29.87 -29.43
N ILE A 137 9.43 -28.71 -28.75
CA ILE A 137 8.46 -27.64 -28.99
C ILE A 137 9.15 -26.61 -29.86
N ASN A 138 8.49 -26.14 -30.92
CA ASN A 138 9.00 -25.04 -31.73
C ASN A 138 8.83 -23.72 -30.95
N GLN A 139 9.86 -23.35 -30.18
CA GLN A 139 9.83 -22.16 -29.31
C GLN A 139 9.57 -20.87 -30.08
N GLU A 140 10.11 -20.73 -31.29
CA GLU A 140 9.88 -19.54 -32.13
C GLU A 140 8.39 -19.39 -32.45
N VAL A 141 7.76 -20.46 -32.94
CA VAL A 141 6.33 -20.49 -33.28
C VAL A 141 5.45 -20.17 -32.08
N ILE A 142 5.70 -20.81 -30.93
CA ILE A 142 4.87 -20.58 -29.74
C ILE A 142 5.10 -19.18 -29.16
N ASN A 143 6.32 -18.64 -29.22
CA ASN A 143 6.59 -17.28 -28.78
C ASN A 143 5.93 -16.24 -29.70
N LYS A 144 5.95 -16.43 -31.03
CA LYS A 144 5.19 -15.59 -31.96
C LYS A 144 3.69 -15.62 -31.66
N LEU A 145 3.14 -16.80 -31.40
CA LEU A 145 1.74 -16.98 -31.07
C LEU A 145 1.37 -16.28 -29.74
N LEU A 146 2.09 -16.55 -28.65
CA LEU A 146 1.79 -16.00 -27.34
C LEU A 146 2.07 -14.49 -27.28
N GLY A 147 3.19 -14.03 -27.85
CA GLY A 147 3.52 -12.61 -27.94
C GLY A 147 2.56 -11.84 -28.83
N GLY A 148 2.12 -12.45 -29.94
CA GLY A 148 1.09 -11.88 -30.82
C GLY A 148 -0.27 -11.79 -30.13
N ILE A 149 -0.70 -12.82 -29.38
CA ILE A 149 -1.93 -12.78 -28.59
C ILE A 149 -1.85 -11.69 -27.52
N GLU A 150 -0.77 -11.65 -26.74
CA GLU A 150 -0.58 -10.67 -25.68
C GLU A 150 -0.57 -9.24 -26.24
N GLY A 151 0.20 -9.01 -27.31
CA GLY A 151 0.28 -7.71 -27.99
C GLY A 151 -1.05 -7.30 -28.60
N TRP A 152 -1.77 -8.23 -29.23
CA TRP A 152 -3.09 -7.97 -29.79
C TRP A 152 -4.06 -7.55 -28.69
N ILE A 153 -4.14 -8.31 -27.60
CA ILE A 153 -5.07 -8.01 -26.51
C ILE A 153 -4.71 -6.71 -25.80
N LYS A 154 -3.44 -6.36 -25.62
CA LYS A 154 -3.04 -5.06 -25.04
C LYS A 154 -3.53 -3.89 -25.91
N ASN A 155 -3.34 -4.01 -27.22
CA ASN A 155 -3.72 -3.00 -28.21
C ASN A 155 -5.18 -3.12 -28.70
N LEU A 156 -5.95 -4.07 -28.18
CA LEU A 156 -7.36 -4.23 -28.52
C LEU A 156 -8.11 -2.98 -28.09
N GLU A 157 -8.55 -2.18 -29.05
CA GLU A 157 -9.29 -0.95 -28.78
C GLU A 157 -10.80 -1.24 -28.75
N PRO A 158 -11.55 -0.59 -27.85
CA PRO A 158 -13.00 -0.58 -27.94
C PRO A 158 -13.41 0.08 -29.27
N ASN A 159 -13.80 -0.72 -30.26
CA ASN A 159 -14.28 -0.20 -31.55
C ASN A 159 -15.55 0.63 -31.32
N LYS A 160 -15.42 1.95 -31.29
CA LYS A 160 -16.56 2.86 -31.39
C LYS A 160 -17.01 2.92 -32.85
N PRO A 161 -18.32 2.85 -33.16
CA PRO A 161 -19.47 2.89 -32.24
C PRO A 161 -20.09 1.52 -31.88
N ASP A 162 -19.58 0.39 -32.38
CA ASP A 162 -20.27 -0.91 -32.27
C ASP A 162 -19.82 -1.73 -31.05
N VAL A 163 -20.45 -1.46 -29.90
CA VAL A 163 -20.26 -2.19 -28.64
C VAL A 163 -20.60 -3.68 -28.77
N HIS A 164 -21.52 -4.03 -29.68
CA HIS A 164 -21.90 -5.43 -29.91
C HIS A 164 -20.74 -6.20 -30.52
N LYS A 165 -20.14 -5.69 -31.61
CA LYS A 165 -18.97 -6.28 -32.28
C LYS A 165 -17.73 -6.35 -31.39
N PHE A 166 -17.51 -5.33 -30.55
CA PHE A 166 -16.42 -5.36 -29.59
C PHE A 166 -16.59 -6.52 -28.61
N SER A 167 -17.80 -6.69 -28.05
CA SER A 167 -18.08 -7.77 -27.11
C SER A 167 -17.99 -9.14 -27.79
N GLU A 168 -18.47 -9.32 -29.02
CA GLU A 168 -18.27 -10.56 -29.79
C GLU A 168 -16.78 -10.88 -29.96
N THR A 169 -15.95 -9.88 -30.27
CA THR A 169 -14.50 -10.04 -30.42
C THR A 169 -13.86 -10.48 -29.10
N VAL A 170 -14.24 -9.84 -27.99
CA VAL A 170 -13.75 -10.20 -26.64
C VAL A 170 -14.19 -11.62 -26.26
N ILE A 171 -15.45 -11.99 -26.52
CA ILE A 171 -16.00 -13.32 -26.25
C ILE A 171 -15.26 -14.39 -27.06
N ALA A 172 -15.01 -14.13 -28.35
CA ALA A 172 -14.25 -15.04 -29.20
C ALA A 172 -12.80 -15.20 -28.71
N ALA A 173 -12.13 -14.08 -28.38
CA ALA A 173 -10.76 -14.09 -27.89
C ALA A 173 -10.63 -14.84 -26.57
N ILE A 174 -11.46 -14.53 -25.57
CA ILE A 174 -11.39 -15.19 -24.26
C ILE A 174 -11.69 -16.69 -24.38
N THR A 175 -12.65 -17.07 -25.22
CA THR A 175 -12.98 -18.48 -25.47
C THR A 175 -11.76 -19.24 -26.02
N LEU A 176 -11.12 -18.71 -27.07
CA LEU A 176 -9.96 -19.36 -27.67
C LEU A 176 -8.75 -19.39 -26.74
N ILE A 177 -8.51 -18.34 -25.97
CA ILE A 177 -7.44 -18.28 -24.96
C ILE A 177 -7.68 -19.32 -23.86
N SER A 178 -8.91 -19.45 -23.35
CA SER A 178 -9.27 -20.45 -22.33
C SER A 178 -9.11 -21.88 -22.82
N ILE A 179 -9.49 -22.17 -24.06
CA ILE A 179 -9.30 -23.50 -24.64
C ILE A 179 -7.80 -23.77 -24.90
N LEU A 180 -7.04 -22.78 -25.40
CA LEU A 180 -5.59 -22.89 -25.61
C LEU A 180 -4.86 -23.16 -24.30
N GLU A 181 -5.17 -22.38 -23.25
CA GLU A 181 -4.59 -22.54 -21.92
C GLU A 181 -4.87 -23.94 -21.38
N THR A 182 -6.10 -24.42 -21.46
CA THR A 182 -6.49 -25.78 -21.04
C THR A 182 -5.66 -26.83 -21.78
N LYS A 183 -5.45 -26.66 -23.09
CA LYS A 183 -4.62 -27.56 -23.90
C LYS A 183 -3.13 -27.51 -23.52
N LEU A 184 -2.60 -26.34 -23.20
CA LEU A 184 -1.23 -26.19 -22.74
C LEU A 184 -1.04 -26.79 -21.34
N ILE A 185 -2.04 -26.68 -20.46
CA ILE A 185 -2.04 -27.28 -19.12
C ILE A 185 -1.95 -28.81 -19.19
N GLU A 186 -2.60 -29.47 -20.15
CA GLU A 186 -2.42 -30.92 -20.38
C GLU A 186 -0.94 -31.32 -20.60
N ASN A 187 -0.09 -30.36 -21.01
CA ASN A 187 1.34 -30.54 -21.24
C ASN A 187 2.22 -29.63 -20.35
N LYS A 188 1.70 -29.20 -19.19
CA LYS A 188 2.28 -28.14 -18.34
C LYS A 188 3.79 -28.27 -18.12
N SER A 189 4.26 -29.44 -17.66
CA SER A 189 5.68 -29.66 -17.34
C SER A 189 6.61 -29.47 -18.54
N ARG A 190 6.14 -29.81 -19.74
CA ARG A 190 6.89 -29.65 -20.99
C ARG A 190 6.89 -28.21 -21.48
N VAL A 191 5.74 -27.54 -21.34
CA VAL A 191 5.59 -26.13 -21.71
C VAL A 191 6.43 -25.25 -20.80
N GLU A 192 6.36 -25.40 -19.48
CA GLU A 192 7.16 -24.61 -18.52
C GLU A 192 8.67 -24.82 -18.69
N GLY A 193 9.10 -26.06 -18.98
CA GLY A 193 10.51 -26.37 -19.21
C GLY A 193 11.10 -25.72 -20.48
N LYS A 194 10.26 -25.24 -21.40
CA LYS A 194 10.70 -24.60 -22.66
C LYS A 194 10.25 -23.15 -22.80
N ILE A 195 9.17 -22.76 -22.15
CA ILE A 195 8.52 -21.44 -22.24
C ILE A 195 8.05 -21.09 -20.82
N PRO A 196 8.98 -20.68 -19.94
CA PRO A 196 8.72 -20.57 -18.50
C PRO A 196 7.61 -19.57 -18.11
N ASN A 197 7.19 -18.68 -19.02
CA ASN A 197 6.18 -17.65 -18.75
C ASN A 197 4.86 -17.85 -19.52
N ALA A 198 4.67 -18.97 -20.23
CA ALA A 198 3.50 -19.15 -21.09
C ALA A 198 2.16 -18.98 -20.35
N PHE A 199 2.03 -19.59 -19.18
CA PHE A 199 0.81 -19.51 -18.37
C PHE A 199 0.60 -18.13 -17.73
N THR A 200 1.69 -17.46 -17.36
CA THR A 200 1.63 -16.07 -16.86
C THR A 200 1.13 -15.12 -17.95
N ILE A 201 1.65 -15.26 -19.19
CA ILE A 201 1.20 -14.46 -20.34
C ILE A 201 -0.29 -14.67 -20.59
N LEU A 202 -0.76 -15.92 -20.60
CA LEU A 202 -2.18 -16.23 -20.81
C LEU A 202 -3.06 -15.70 -19.67
N ALA A 203 -2.63 -15.83 -18.41
CA ALA A 203 -3.35 -15.28 -17.26
C ALA A 203 -3.48 -13.75 -17.35
N GLU A 204 -2.39 -13.04 -17.63
CA GLU A 204 -2.39 -11.58 -17.80
C GLU A 204 -3.21 -11.14 -19.02
N THR A 205 -3.21 -11.93 -20.10
CA THR A 205 -4.04 -11.68 -21.28
C THR A 205 -5.53 -11.78 -20.95
N LYS A 206 -5.96 -12.84 -20.24
CA LYS A 206 -7.35 -13.01 -19.79
C LYS A 206 -7.77 -11.87 -18.86
N LYS A 207 -6.90 -11.49 -17.94
CA LYS A 207 -7.11 -10.36 -17.03
C LYS A 207 -7.27 -9.06 -17.80
N THR A 208 -6.44 -8.81 -18.81
CA THR A 208 -6.54 -7.63 -19.68
C THR A 208 -7.89 -7.60 -20.42
N LEU A 209 -8.38 -8.74 -20.90
CA LEU A 209 -9.72 -8.84 -21.49
C LEU A 209 -10.83 -8.52 -20.48
N MET A 210 -10.74 -9.01 -19.24
CA MET A 210 -11.68 -8.68 -18.17
C MET A 210 -11.71 -7.18 -17.86
N LEU A 211 -10.54 -6.52 -17.87
CA LEU A 211 -10.42 -5.08 -17.64
C LEU A 211 -10.97 -4.26 -18.82
N LYS A 212 -10.88 -4.75 -20.05
CA LYS A 212 -11.40 -4.08 -21.25
C LYS A 212 -12.90 -4.26 -21.46
N ALA A 213 -13.49 -5.33 -20.92
CA ALA A 213 -14.92 -5.61 -21.02
C ALA A 213 -15.53 -6.02 -19.66
N PRO A 214 -15.52 -5.12 -18.65
CA PRO A 214 -15.93 -5.46 -17.30
C PRO A 214 -17.37 -5.95 -17.18
N GLN A 215 -18.25 -5.51 -18.09
CA GLN A 215 -19.63 -5.94 -18.18
C GLN A 215 -19.82 -7.44 -18.45
N LEU A 216 -18.80 -8.12 -18.96
CA LEU A 216 -18.83 -9.57 -19.23
C LEU A 216 -18.23 -10.40 -18.07
N ALA A 217 -17.62 -9.75 -17.08
CA ALA A 217 -16.83 -10.38 -16.02
C ALA A 217 -17.29 -9.96 -14.60
N LEU A 218 -18.55 -9.56 -14.44
CA LEU A 218 -19.12 -9.12 -13.16
C LEU A 218 -18.90 -10.15 -12.04
N SER A 219 -19.09 -11.44 -12.33
CA SER A 219 -18.85 -12.51 -11.34
C SER A 219 -17.43 -12.51 -10.78
N HIS A 220 -16.44 -12.14 -11.60
CA HIS A 220 -15.04 -12.05 -11.17
C HIS A 220 -14.81 -10.82 -10.29
N TYR A 221 -15.35 -9.66 -10.68
CA TYR A 221 -15.24 -8.44 -9.86
C TYR A 221 -15.95 -8.58 -8.49
N SER A 222 -17.03 -9.36 -8.42
CA SER A 222 -17.72 -9.67 -7.16
C SER A 222 -16.86 -10.48 -6.18
N GLN A 223 -15.83 -11.18 -6.64
CA GLN A 223 -15.01 -12.09 -5.84
C GLN A 223 -13.56 -11.62 -5.67
N ASP A 224 -13.03 -10.89 -6.65
CA ASP A 224 -11.62 -10.46 -6.69
C ASP A 224 -11.47 -8.96 -6.42
N ASN A 225 -11.01 -8.61 -5.21
CA ASN A 225 -10.75 -7.22 -4.83
C ASN A 225 -9.58 -6.63 -5.64
N GLY A 226 -8.58 -7.44 -5.99
CA GLY A 226 -7.40 -6.98 -6.73
C GLY A 226 -7.78 -6.57 -8.16
N LEU A 227 -8.60 -7.39 -8.83
CA LEU A 227 -9.11 -7.09 -10.16
C LEU A 227 -10.00 -5.83 -10.16
N LEU A 228 -10.85 -5.67 -9.13
CA LEU A 228 -11.69 -4.49 -8.98
C LEU A 228 -10.87 -3.22 -8.72
N SER A 229 -9.86 -3.27 -7.84
CA SER A 229 -8.91 -2.16 -7.65
C SER A 229 -8.20 -1.81 -8.95
N GLU A 230 -7.75 -2.81 -9.70
CA GLU A 230 -7.02 -2.57 -10.94
C GLU A 230 -7.89 -1.95 -12.04
N LEU A 231 -9.17 -2.32 -12.14
CA LEU A 231 -10.14 -1.66 -13.02
C LEU A 231 -10.26 -0.17 -12.68
N LEU A 232 -10.40 0.16 -11.39
CA LEU A 232 -10.54 1.53 -10.91
C LEU A 232 -9.27 2.38 -11.12
N GLU A 233 -8.09 1.79 -10.93
CA GLU A 233 -6.81 2.51 -11.01
C GLU A 233 -6.23 2.59 -12.43
N LYS A 234 -6.21 1.46 -13.15
CA LYS A 234 -5.53 1.38 -14.45
C LYS A 234 -6.46 1.66 -15.63
N GLN A 235 -7.77 1.50 -15.46
CA GLN A 235 -8.75 1.70 -16.53
C GLN A 235 -9.93 2.59 -16.07
N PRO A 236 -9.67 3.79 -15.49
CA PRO A 236 -10.71 4.61 -14.89
C PRO A 236 -11.79 5.05 -15.89
N ALA A 237 -11.44 5.27 -17.17
CA ALA A 237 -12.41 5.61 -18.20
C ALA A 237 -13.40 4.46 -18.49
N ILE A 238 -12.91 3.21 -18.48
CA ILE A 238 -13.75 2.02 -18.67
C ILE A 238 -14.61 1.78 -17.43
N ALA A 239 -14.01 1.88 -16.23
CA ALA A 239 -14.73 1.80 -14.97
C ALA A 239 -15.87 2.83 -14.89
N LEU A 240 -15.59 4.06 -15.32
CA LEU A 240 -16.57 5.15 -15.36
C LEU A 240 -17.75 4.82 -16.28
N SER A 241 -17.50 4.38 -17.53
CA SER A 241 -18.57 3.96 -18.44
C SER A 241 -19.39 2.82 -17.84
N PHE A 242 -18.70 1.83 -17.28
CA PHE A 242 -19.31 0.64 -16.70
C PHE A 242 -20.28 0.97 -15.55
N PHE A 243 -19.86 1.80 -14.60
CA PHE A 243 -20.72 2.20 -13.49
C PHE A 243 -21.79 3.23 -13.88
N LYS A 244 -21.55 4.07 -14.90
CA LYS A 244 -22.59 4.97 -15.44
C LYS A 244 -23.73 4.20 -16.10
N GLU A 245 -23.39 3.18 -16.87
CA GLU A 245 -24.37 2.30 -17.50
C GLU A 245 -25.10 1.42 -16.47
N ASN A 246 -24.44 1.09 -15.36
CA ASN A 246 -24.99 0.21 -14.32
C ASN A 246 -24.74 0.72 -12.89
N PRO A 247 -25.40 1.81 -12.46
CA PRO A 247 -25.12 2.43 -11.16
C PRO A 247 -25.39 1.54 -9.95
N SER A 248 -26.32 0.60 -10.06
CA SER A 248 -26.64 -0.39 -9.01
C SER A 248 -25.45 -1.29 -8.67
N LEU A 249 -24.48 -1.44 -9.57
CA LEU A 249 -23.27 -2.23 -9.34
C LEU A 249 -22.35 -1.61 -8.30
N VAL A 250 -22.44 -0.30 -8.05
CA VAL A 250 -21.75 0.34 -6.94
C VAL A 250 -22.26 -0.21 -5.60
N GLY A 251 -23.53 -0.59 -5.51
CA GLY A 251 -24.06 -1.30 -4.34
C GLY A 251 -23.62 -2.76 -4.35
N SER A 252 -23.85 -3.48 -5.45
CA SER A 252 -23.66 -4.94 -5.49
C SER A 252 -22.20 -5.39 -5.39
N LEU A 253 -21.26 -4.60 -5.93
CA LEU A 253 -19.83 -4.91 -5.83
C LEU A 253 -19.24 -4.50 -4.47
N SER A 254 -20.00 -3.76 -3.66
CA SER A 254 -19.55 -3.17 -2.38
C SER A 254 -18.13 -2.57 -2.46
N PRO A 255 -17.77 -1.79 -3.49
CA PRO A 255 -16.43 -1.24 -3.65
C PRO A 255 -16.07 -0.29 -2.51
N ALA A 256 -17.07 0.37 -1.92
CA ALA A 256 -16.90 1.23 -0.74
C ALA A 256 -16.37 0.49 0.49
N THR A 257 -16.56 -0.82 0.60
CA THR A 257 -16.05 -1.63 1.72
C THR A 257 -14.86 -2.52 1.31
N ARG A 258 -14.87 -3.04 0.08
CA ARG A 258 -13.85 -3.99 -0.41
C ARG A 258 -12.57 -3.31 -0.90
N VAL A 259 -12.70 -2.13 -1.51
CA VAL A 259 -11.59 -1.36 -2.13
C VAL A 259 -11.73 0.13 -1.79
N THR A 260 -12.01 0.42 -0.51
CA THR A 260 -12.42 1.73 0.01
C THR A 260 -11.52 2.88 -0.44
N GLU A 261 -10.20 2.75 -0.31
CA GLU A 261 -9.25 3.81 -0.64
C GLU A 261 -9.17 4.05 -2.16
N THR A 262 -9.03 2.98 -2.94
CA THR A 262 -9.00 3.02 -4.39
C THR A 262 -10.30 3.60 -4.97
N PHE A 263 -11.45 3.17 -4.46
CA PHE A 263 -12.74 3.69 -4.91
C PHE A 263 -12.96 5.14 -4.48
N ALA A 264 -12.51 5.54 -3.28
CA ALA A 264 -12.54 6.94 -2.85
C ALA A 264 -11.70 7.83 -3.77
N ALA A 265 -10.50 7.39 -4.16
CA ALA A 265 -9.65 8.09 -5.10
C ALA A 265 -10.29 8.16 -6.50
N PHE A 266 -10.89 7.07 -6.97
CA PHE A 266 -11.64 7.04 -8.24
C PHE A 266 -12.80 8.05 -8.25
N LEU A 267 -13.61 8.10 -7.20
CA LEU A 267 -14.70 9.08 -7.08
C LEU A 267 -14.18 10.51 -7.01
N GLY A 268 -13.09 10.74 -6.26
CA GLY A 268 -12.47 12.06 -6.15
C GLY A 268 -11.93 12.60 -7.48
N ASN A 269 -11.43 11.70 -8.34
CA ASN A 269 -10.98 12.04 -9.69
C ASN A 269 -12.13 12.17 -10.70
N ASN A 270 -13.35 11.74 -10.35
CA ASN A 270 -14.53 11.77 -11.22
C ASN A 270 -15.73 12.43 -10.49
N PRO A 271 -15.63 13.72 -10.14
CA PRO A 271 -16.58 14.38 -9.24
C PRO A 271 -18.01 14.45 -9.82
N GLU A 272 -18.16 14.66 -11.12
CA GLU A 272 -19.48 14.68 -11.76
C GLU A 272 -20.21 13.35 -11.65
N PHE A 273 -19.46 12.25 -11.76
CA PHE A 273 -20.02 10.93 -11.57
C PHE A 273 -20.36 10.65 -10.10
N ALA A 274 -19.53 11.12 -9.16
CA ALA A 274 -19.86 11.04 -7.74
C ALA A 274 -21.17 11.80 -7.42
N LEU A 275 -21.38 12.99 -8.00
CA LEU A 275 -22.63 13.75 -7.86
C LEU A 275 -23.82 13.02 -8.50
N GLU A 276 -23.62 12.38 -9.66
CA GLU A 276 -24.64 11.56 -10.32
C GLU A 276 -25.06 10.36 -9.45
N LEU A 277 -24.10 9.67 -8.82
CA LEU A 277 -24.38 8.56 -7.90
C LEU A 277 -25.20 8.99 -6.68
N LEU A 278 -25.00 10.20 -6.16
CA LEU A 278 -25.76 10.69 -5.01
C LEU A 278 -27.25 10.88 -5.31
N ARG A 279 -27.61 11.09 -6.59
CA ARG A 279 -29.00 11.18 -7.04
C ARG A 279 -29.66 9.81 -7.17
N ASN A 280 -28.90 8.72 -7.08
CA ASN A 280 -29.44 7.38 -7.21
C ASN A 280 -30.01 6.86 -5.87
N PRO A 281 -31.33 6.61 -5.77
CA PRO A 281 -31.94 6.13 -4.54
C PRO A 281 -31.46 4.74 -4.10
N SER A 282 -30.94 3.90 -5.02
CA SER A 282 -30.44 2.56 -4.68
C SER A 282 -29.11 2.58 -3.93
N LEU A 283 -28.45 3.75 -3.82
CA LEU A 283 -27.14 3.91 -3.19
C LEU A 283 -27.21 4.69 -1.87
N LYS A 284 -28.39 4.73 -1.23
CA LYS A 284 -28.62 5.49 0.01
C LYS A 284 -27.63 5.14 1.12
N GLU A 285 -27.26 3.86 1.26
CA GLU A 285 -26.30 3.39 2.26
C GLU A 285 -24.87 3.84 1.97
N GLN A 286 -24.55 4.10 0.69
CA GLN A 286 -23.22 4.49 0.22
C GLN A 286 -23.07 6.02 0.11
N GLN A 287 -24.16 6.81 0.28
CA GLN A 287 -24.13 8.27 0.16
C GLN A 287 -23.08 8.92 1.07
N ASN A 288 -23.00 8.51 2.34
CA ASN A 288 -22.02 9.09 3.27
C ASN A 288 -20.58 8.83 2.83
N PHE A 289 -20.30 7.64 2.29
CA PHE A 289 -19.00 7.30 1.74
C PHE A 289 -18.67 8.13 0.50
N ILE A 290 -19.62 8.27 -0.43
CA ILE A 290 -19.45 9.04 -1.68
C ILE A 290 -19.18 10.52 -1.36
N ILE A 291 -19.97 11.12 -0.46
CA ILE A 291 -19.81 12.51 -0.02
C ILE A 291 -18.44 12.71 0.65
N SER A 292 -18.06 11.82 1.58
CA SER A 292 -16.78 11.89 2.28
C SER A 292 -15.59 11.76 1.31
N SER A 293 -15.68 10.88 0.32
CA SER A 293 -14.65 10.68 -0.69
C SER A 293 -14.48 11.88 -1.61
N LEU A 294 -15.60 12.47 -2.04
CA LEU A 294 -15.61 13.69 -2.85
C LEU A 294 -15.02 14.87 -2.08
N LEU A 295 -15.47 15.12 -0.85
CA LEU A 295 -15.00 16.26 -0.04
C LEU A 295 -13.54 16.15 0.41
N LYS A 296 -13.01 14.93 0.60
CA LYS A 296 -11.59 14.72 0.93
C LYS A 296 -10.65 15.14 -0.21
N SER A 297 -11.07 14.90 -1.44
CA SER A 297 -10.25 15.17 -2.64
C SER A 297 -10.51 16.54 -3.23
N LYS A 298 -11.77 17.01 -3.12
CA LYS A 298 -12.29 18.22 -3.74
C LYS A 298 -13.23 18.97 -2.78
N PRO A 299 -12.69 19.68 -1.76
CA PRO A 299 -13.49 20.40 -0.76
C PRO A 299 -14.45 21.44 -1.36
N GLU A 300 -14.15 21.96 -2.55
CA GLU A 300 -14.97 22.92 -3.28
C GLU A 300 -16.38 22.40 -3.64
N TYR A 301 -16.56 21.07 -3.68
CA TYR A 301 -17.86 20.45 -3.94
C TYR A 301 -18.81 20.49 -2.75
N ILE A 302 -18.42 21.07 -1.61
CA ILE A 302 -19.36 21.29 -0.50
C ILE A 302 -20.57 22.12 -0.91
N GLU A 303 -20.39 23.11 -1.78
CA GLU A 303 -21.46 23.99 -2.25
C GLU A 303 -22.59 23.21 -2.96
N PRO A 304 -22.34 22.45 -4.04
CA PRO A 304 -23.39 21.64 -4.66
C PRO A 304 -23.94 20.57 -3.71
N LEU A 305 -23.12 20.02 -2.81
CA LEU A 305 -23.55 19.00 -1.86
C LEU A 305 -24.52 19.53 -0.79
N LEU A 306 -24.37 20.77 -0.34
CA LEU A 306 -25.32 21.40 0.58
C LEU A 306 -26.71 21.58 -0.04
N SER A 307 -26.78 21.72 -1.36
CA SER A 307 -28.06 21.76 -2.08
C SER A 307 -28.69 20.38 -2.26
N SER A 308 -27.88 19.32 -2.40
CA SER A 308 -28.37 17.98 -2.72
C SER A 308 -28.54 17.04 -1.53
N ALA A 309 -27.71 17.16 -0.50
CA ALA A 309 -27.65 16.24 0.64
C ALA A 309 -27.18 16.92 1.95
N PRO A 310 -27.87 17.98 2.43
CA PRO A 310 -27.42 18.78 3.56
C PRO A 310 -27.29 17.98 4.87
N ASP A 311 -28.20 17.05 5.15
CA ASP A 311 -28.19 16.25 6.38
C ASP A 311 -27.01 15.28 6.43
N SER A 312 -26.69 14.63 5.29
CA SER A 312 -25.52 13.76 5.17
C SER A 312 -24.21 14.53 5.33
N VAL A 313 -24.12 15.72 4.72
CA VAL A 313 -22.95 16.60 4.91
C VAL A 313 -22.81 16.99 6.39
N LYS A 314 -23.92 17.35 7.05
CA LYS A 314 -23.95 17.71 8.48
C LYS A 314 -23.44 16.57 9.37
N GLN A 315 -23.89 15.34 9.10
CA GLN A 315 -23.47 14.14 9.82
C GLN A 315 -21.97 13.90 9.63
N ILE A 316 -21.48 13.90 8.39
CA ILE A 316 -20.07 13.61 8.08
C ILE A 316 -19.13 14.64 8.71
N LEU A 317 -19.49 15.93 8.68
CA LEU A 317 -18.67 16.98 9.30
C LEU A 317 -18.66 16.90 10.83
N HIS A 318 -19.72 16.39 11.45
CA HIS A 318 -19.74 16.14 12.89
C HIS A 318 -18.73 15.05 13.29
N GLU A 319 -18.57 14.03 12.45
CA GLU A 319 -17.72 12.87 12.70
C GLU A 319 -16.27 13.04 12.21
N ASN A 320 -16.01 13.97 11.28
CA ASN A 320 -14.72 14.07 10.59
C ASN A 320 -14.06 15.46 10.65
N ARG A 321 -13.29 15.71 11.72
CA ARG A 321 -12.55 16.97 11.94
C ARG A 321 -11.54 17.29 10.84
N ASN A 322 -10.94 16.28 10.19
CA ASN A 322 -9.99 16.50 9.10
C ASN A 322 -10.68 17.09 7.86
N LEU A 323 -11.91 16.63 7.58
CA LEU A 323 -12.73 17.18 6.50
C LEU A 323 -13.12 18.63 6.78
N VAL A 324 -13.54 18.93 8.02
CA VAL A 324 -13.86 20.29 8.47
C VAL A 324 -12.68 21.23 8.23
N ARG A 325 -11.47 20.80 8.60
CA ARG A 325 -10.24 21.59 8.38
C ARG A 325 -9.92 21.74 6.88
N ALA A 326 -10.10 20.70 6.07
CA ALA A 326 -9.86 20.78 4.63
C ALA A 326 -10.80 21.80 3.94
N ILE A 327 -12.07 21.83 4.34
CA ILE A 327 -13.06 22.80 3.85
C ILE A 327 -12.73 24.22 4.34
N GLN A 328 -12.32 24.38 5.60
CA GLN A 328 -11.89 25.68 6.14
C GLN A 328 -10.67 26.23 5.39
N ASN A 329 -9.65 25.41 5.17
CA ASN A 329 -8.48 25.79 4.40
C ASN A 329 -8.84 26.18 2.96
N TRP A 330 -9.80 25.48 2.34
CA TRP A 330 -10.30 25.85 1.01
C TRP A 330 -11.06 27.18 1.03
N LEU A 331 -11.92 27.44 2.03
CA LEU A 331 -12.62 28.72 2.18
C LEU A 331 -11.66 29.90 2.34
N GLU A 332 -10.45 29.67 2.84
CA GLU A 332 -9.36 30.64 2.97
C GLU A 332 -8.46 30.73 1.72
N SER A 333 -8.65 29.87 0.71
CA SER A 333 -7.87 29.87 -0.52
C SER A 333 -8.26 31.01 -1.47
N GLU A 334 -7.34 31.47 -2.32
CA GLU A 334 -7.62 32.48 -3.36
C GLU A 334 -8.78 32.07 -4.28
N GLU A 335 -8.93 30.77 -4.55
CA GLU A 335 -10.03 30.25 -5.37
C GLU A 335 -11.40 30.56 -4.77
N ALA A 336 -11.56 30.38 -3.45
CA ALA A 336 -12.81 30.64 -2.73
C ALA A 336 -13.11 32.15 -2.59
N HIS A 337 -12.08 33.00 -2.57
CA HIS A 337 -12.26 34.46 -2.49
C HIS A 337 -12.95 35.06 -3.73
N SER A 338 -12.92 34.35 -4.85
CA SER A 338 -13.56 34.75 -6.11
C SER A 338 -15.04 34.32 -6.25
N LYS A 339 -15.58 33.55 -5.29
CA LYS A 339 -16.94 32.96 -5.35
C LYS A 339 -17.85 33.50 -4.24
N ASP A 340 -19.16 33.60 -4.51
CA ASP A 340 -20.17 33.94 -3.49
C ASP A 340 -20.52 32.71 -2.64
N LEU A 341 -19.80 32.53 -1.53
CA LEU A 341 -19.91 31.36 -0.66
C LEU A 341 -20.70 31.62 0.63
N ASN A 342 -21.62 32.59 0.64
CA ASN A 342 -22.38 32.97 1.85
C ASN A 342 -23.11 31.79 2.50
N THR A 343 -23.71 30.91 1.71
CA THR A 343 -24.42 29.71 2.19
C THR A 343 -23.46 28.70 2.85
N VAL A 344 -22.30 28.45 2.24
CA VAL A 344 -21.28 27.54 2.78
C VAL A 344 -20.68 28.12 4.07
N LYS A 345 -20.37 29.42 4.08
CA LYS A 345 -19.85 30.13 5.25
C LYS A 345 -20.82 30.06 6.42
N ALA A 346 -22.11 30.36 6.18
CA ALA A 346 -23.16 30.26 7.19
C ALA A 346 -23.33 28.83 7.72
N PHE A 347 -23.28 27.83 6.84
CA PHE A 347 -23.37 26.43 7.22
C PHE A 347 -22.17 25.95 8.05
N MET A 348 -20.98 26.46 7.76
CA MET A 348 -19.74 26.09 8.47
C MET A 348 -19.58 26.78 9.83
N VAL A 349 -20.38 27.80 10.17
CA VAL A 349 -20.30 28.54 11.46
C VAL A 349 -20.27 27.62 12.69
N PRO A 350 -21.13 26.59 12.84
CA PRO A 350 -21.10 25.70 14.00
C PRO A 350 -19.85 24.82 14.09
N TYR A 351 -19.13 24.66 12.97
CA TYR A 351 -17.96 23.81 12.80
C TYR A 351 -16.66 24.61 12.77
N GLN A 352 -16.73 25.94 12.82
CA GLN A 352 -15.55 26.79 13.03
C GLN A 352 -14.87 26.35 14.33
N VAL A 353 -13.58 26.05 14.22
CA VAL A 353 -12.76 25.68 15.37
C VAL A 353 -12.79 26.88 16.33
N LYS A 354 -13.58 26.76 17.40
CA LYS A 354 -13.75 27.80 18.40
C LYS A 354 -12.39 28.14 18.98
N THR A 355 -11.94 29.35 18.71
CA THR A 355 -10.85 29.92 19.51
C THR A 355 -11.38 30.23 20.91
N THR A 356 -10.50 30.32 21.91
CA THR A 356 -10.85 30.70 23.29
C THR A 356 -11.64 32.02 23.34
N THR A 357 -11.42 32.90 22.36
CA THR A 357 -12.11 34.18 22.14
C THR A 357 -13.61 34.00 21.87
N ASP A 358 -14.02 32.96 21.13
CA ASP A 358 -15.43 32.68 20.81
C ASP A 358 -16.19 32.05 22.00
N ALA A 359 -15.47 31.36 22.88
CA ALA A 359 -16.03 30.82 24.13
C ALA A 359 -16.31 31.95 25.15
N LEU A 360 -15.45 32.96 25.20
CA LEU A 360 -15.62 34.16 26.05
C LEU A 360 -16.82 35.01 25.62
N ALA A 361 -17.03 35.20 24.31
CA ALA A 361 -18.17 35.94 23.78
C ALA A 361 -19.52 35.27 24.12
N LYS A 362 -19.60 33.94 24.09
CA LYS A 362 -20.80 33.20 24.48
C LYS A 362 -21.07 33.18 25.99
N LEU A 363 -20.03 33.27 26.82
CA LEU A 363 -20.16 33.39 28.28
C LEU A 363 -20.74 34.75 28.70
N GLN A 364 -20.39 35.83 27.99
CA GLN A 364 -20.97 37.18 28.20
C GLN A 364 -22.48 37.24 27.85
N GLU A 365 -22.94 36.44 26.90
CA GLU A 365 -24.37 36.36 26.53
C GLU A 365 -25.20 35.50 27.51
N SER A 366 -24.55 34.61 28.27
CA SER A 366 -25.22 33.80 29.30
C SER A 366 -25.41 34.62 30.58
N LYS A 367 -26.66 34.97 30.90
CA LYS A 367 -27.06 35.83 32.05
C LYS A 367 -26.78 35.27 33.46
N GLY A 368 -25.85 34.32 33.61
CA GLY A 368 -25.58 33.60 34.86
C GLY A 368 -24.12 33.54 35.31
N ALA A 369 -23.15 33.97 34.49
CA ALA A 369 -21.75 33.94 34.92
C ALA A 369 -21.47 35.08 35.91
N ALA A 370 -20.98 34.74 37.11
CA ALA A 370 -20.63 35.73 38.13
C ALA A 370 -19.63 36.76 37.55
N PRO A 371 -19.86 38.08 37.69
CA PRO A 371 -18.99 39.13 37.13
C PRO A 371 -17.51 38.98 37.50
N SER A 372 -17.23 38.38 38.66
CA SER A 372 -15.89 38.05 39.15
C SER A 372 -15.16 37.00 38.31
N LEU A 373 -15.88 36.04 37.70
CA LEU A 373 -15.33 34.98 36.85
C LEU A 373 -14.97 35.51 35.46
N CYS A 374 -15.82 36.36 34.87
CA CYS A 374 -15.52 37.06 33.61
C CYS A 374 -14.30 37.97 33.75
N LEU A 375 -14.21 38.75 34.85
CA LEU A 375 -13.06 39.61 35.14
C LEU A 375 -11.76 38.82 35.40
N ALA A 376 -11.85 37.62 35.98
CA ALA A 376 -10.70 36.75 36.18
C ALA A 376 -10.21 36.15 34.86
N LEU A 377 -11.12 35.70 34.00
CA LEU A 377 -10.79 35.15 32.68
C LEU A 377 -10.28 36.21 31.70
N GLU A 378 -10.86 37.42 31.69
CA GLU A 378 -10.34 38.57 30.94
C GLU A 378 -8.94 38.95 31.40
N LYS A 379 -8.66 39.00 32.71
CA LYS A 379 -7.31 39.27 33.22
C LYS A 379 -6.30 38.16 32.89
N ILE A 380 -6.74 36.91 32.81
CA ILE A 380 -5.88 35.78 32.42
C ILE A 380 -5.59 35.83 30.92
N GLN A 381 -6.59 36.11 30.08
CA GLN A 381 -6.45 36.23 28.63
C GLN A 381 -5.63 37.48 28.25
N GLN A 382 -5.89 38.62 28.87
CA GLN A 382 -5.12 39.84 28.67
C GLN A 382 -3.66 39.66 29.10
N LYS A 383 -3.40 38.99 30.23
CA LYS A 383 -2.03 38.59 30.60
C LYS A 383 -1.42 37.61 29.61
N TYR A 384 -2.20 36.69 29.04
CA TYR A 384 -1.71 35.75 28.03
C TYR A 384 -1.33 36.46 26.72
N ASP A 385 -2.15 37.39 26.24
CA ASP A 385 -1.94 38.10 24.99
C ASP A 385 -0.87 39.20 25.09
N GLU A 386 -0.81 39.96 26.18
CA GLU A 386 0.14 41.06 26.37
C GLU A 386 1.55 40.56 26.77
N SER A 387 1.65 39.46 27.52
CA SER A 387 2.94 39.00 28.08
C SER A 387 3.39 37.61 27.60
N ARG A 388 2.48 36.67 27.33
CA ARG A 388 2.86 35.28 27.04
C ARG A 388 2.98 34.96 25.57
N LYS A 389 2.20 35.58 24.68
CA LYS A 389 2.30 35.34 23.23
C LYS A 389 3.64 35.82 22.63
N PRO A 390 4.13 37.03 22.93
CA PRO A 390 5.47 37.45 22.49
C PRO A 390 6.58 36.62 23.14
N PHE A 391 6.39 36.22 24.40
CA PHE A 391 7.32 35.39 25.16
C PHE A 391 7.39 33.94 24.63
N HIS A 392 6.27 33.32 24.28
CA HIS A 392 6.22 31.98 23.68
C HIS A 392 6.78 31.96 22.26
N GLU A 393 6.50 32.98 21.45
CA GLU A 393 7.10 33.09 20.12
C GLU A 393 8.62 33.33 20.23
N LYS A 394 9.07 34.12 21.21
CA LYS A 394 10.51 34.25 21.55
C LYS A 394 11.11 32.92 22.01
N GLN A 395 10.48 32.20 22.93
CA GLN A 395 10.92 30.88 23.41
C GLN A 395 10.99 29.85 22.28
N LYS A 396 10.02 29.85 21.37
CA LYS A 396 10.00 28.97 20.19
C LYS A 396 11.16 29.26 19.25
N ARG A 397 11.43 30.53 18.94
CA ARG A 397 12.59 30.93 18.11
C ARG A 397 13.92 30.59 18.80
N MET A 398 14.01 30.81 20.11
CA MET A 398 15.20 30.47 20.91
C MET A 398 15.43 28.96 21.01
N ALA A 399 14.37 28.16 21.14
CA ALA A 399 14.48 26.69 21.10
C ALA A 399 14.94 26.20 19.73
N ILE A 400 14.42 26.79 18.64
CA ILE A 400 14.87 26.52 17.28
C ILE A 400 16.35 26.90 17.09
N PHE A 401 16.77 28.08 17.54
CA PHE A 401 18.16 28.52 17.47
C PHE A 401 19.11 27.65 18.31
N SER A 402 18.73 27.31 19.55
CA SER A 402 19.52 26.43 20.42
C SER A 402 19.62 25.00 19.84
N LYS A 403 18.55 24.52 19.19
CA LYS A 403 18.55 23.27 18.42
C LYS A 403 19.53 23.33 17.22
N PHE A 404 19.61 24.46 16.53
CA PHE A 404 20.60 24.69 15.46
C PHE A 404 22.04 24.74 15.97
N MET A 405 22.31 25.47 17.06
CA MET A 405 23.63 25.57 17.68
C MET A 405 24.20 24.23 18.17
N LYS A 406 23.33 23.27 18.49
CA LYS A 406 23.70 21.91 18.91
C LYS A 406 23.94 20.93 17.74
N GLN A 407 23.61 21.32 16.49
CA GLN A 407 23.78 20.50 15.28
C GLN A 407 25.00 21.00 14.49
N ILE A 408 26.01 20.14 14.24
CA ILE A 408 27.21 20.52 13.44
C ILE A 408 26.85 20.69 11.93
N PRO A 409 27.73 21.30 11.10
CA PRO A 409 27.47 22.45 10.23
C PRO A 409 26.77 22.12 8.89
N LEU A 410 26.13 20.95 8.76
CA LEU A 410 25.58 20.44 7.49
C LEU A 410 24.10 20.75 7.27
N ASN A 411 23.46 21.51 8.17
CA ASN A 411 22.05 21.91 8.08
C ASN A 411 21.88 23.41 7.76
N MET A 412 22.87 24.02 7.08
CA MET A 412 22.89 25.46 6.78
C MET A 412 21.67 25.91 5.96
N ASP A 413 21.17 25.07 5.05
CA ASP A 413 19.98 25.38 4.24
C ASP A 413 18.71 25.54 5.09
N ARG A 414 18.59 24.80 6.19
CA ARG A 414 17.46 24.92 7.13
C ARG A 414 17.56 26.14 8.04
N PHE A 415 18.77 26.59 8.36
CA PHE A 415 18.96 27.85 9.07
C PHE A 415 18.41 29.02 8.23
N TRP A 416 18.70 29.02 6.92
CA TRP A 416 18.24 30.06 5.99
C TRP A 416 16.73 30.04 5.71
N ILE A 417 16.11 28.86 5.69
CA ILE A 417 14.64 28.74 5.58
C ILE A 417 13.95 29.43 6.77
N ASN A 418 14.55 29.38 7.96
CA ASN A 418 13.96 29.97 9.17
C ASN A 418 14.31 31.46 9.34
N TYR A 419 15.47 31.90 8.87
CA TYR A 419 15.94 33.29 8.93
C TYR A 419 16.31 33.86 7.55
N PRO A 420 15.37 33.90 6.58
CA PRO A 420 15.66 34.20 5.17
C PRO A 420 15.91 35.68 4.88
N ASN A 421 15.73 36.59 5.84
CA ASN A 421 15.85 38.02 5.60
C ASN A 421 16.38 38.77 6.81
N GLU A 422 16.84 40.01 6.56
CA GLU A 422 17.45 40.87 7.56
C GLU A 422 16.52 41.17 8.75
N LYS A 423 15.21 41.27 8.51
CA LYS A 423 14.22 41.50 9.58
C LYS A 423 14.18 40.33 10.56
N LYS A 424 14.13 39.09 10.07
CA LYS A 424 14.15 37.90 10.92
C LYS A 424 15.50 37.65 11.57
N MET A 425 16.60 38.03 10.91
CA MET A 425 17.95 37.93 11.47
C MET A 425 18.17 38.95 12.60
N ASN A 426 17.71 40.20 12.42
CA ASN A 426 17.71 41.19 13.49
C ASN A 426 16.89 40.73 14.69
N GLN A 427 15.70 40.17 14.44
CA GLN A 427 14.86 39.61 15.48
C GLN A 427 15.54 38.47 16.26
N LEU A 428 16.31 37.62 15.58
CA LEU A 428 17.13 36.60 16.23
C LEU A 428 18.25 37.23 17.09
N CYS A 429 18.94 38.25 16.57
CA CYS A 429 20.00 38.96 17.30
C CYS A 429 19.44 39.66 18.56
N ASP A 430 18.26 40.28 18.45
CA ASP A 430 17.54 40.89 19.56
C ASP A 430 17.10 39.83 20.59
N ASP A 431 16.61 38.68 20.13
CA ASP A 431 16.21 37.59 21.01
C ASP A 431 17.40 36.97 21.77
N LEU A 432 18.59 36.94 21.15
CA LEU A 432 19.86 36.53 21.75
C LEU A 432 20.48 37.61 22.66
N GLY A 433 19.97 38.84 22.62
CA GLY A 433 20.50 39.97 23.38
C GLY A 433 21.86 40.45 22.86
N LEU A 434 22.14 40.30 21.56
CA LEU A 434 23.33 40.87 20.94
C LEU A 434 23.16 42.38 20.80
N GLU A 435 24.11 43.14 21.35
CA GLU A 435 24.09 44.60 21.29
C GLU A 435 24.05 45.09 19.82
N PRO A 436 23.38 46.22 19.53
CA PRO A 436 23.24 46.73 18.16
C PRO A 436 24.57 46.96 17.43
N ASP A 437 25.65 47.21 18.16
CA ASP A 437 27.03 47.44 17.69
C ASP A 437 27.95 46.21 17.83
N SER A 438 27.40 45.05 18.21
CA SER A 438 28.13 43.77 18.28
C SER A 438 28.72 43.41 16.92
N ILE A 439 30.02 43.09 16.91
CA ILE A 439 30.75 42.62 15.71
C ILE A 439 30.05 41.37 15.13
N GLN A 440 29.49 40.51 15.97
CA GLN A 440 28.83 39.26 15.62
C GLN A 440 27.44 39.53 15.02
N ARG A 441 26.72 40.52 15.54
CA ARG A 441 25.48 41.01 14.94
C ARG A 441 25.74 41.60 13.54
N GLU A 442 26.77 42.43 13.40
CA GLU A 442 27.17 43.01 12.11
C GLU A 442 27.61 41.92 11.13
N GLN A 443 28.34 40.90 11.58
CA GLN A 443 28.76 39.76 10.78
C GLN A 443 27.57 38.89 10.31
N LEU A 444 26.59 38.59 11.19
CA LEU A 444 25.38 37.86 10.83
C LEU A 444 24.53 38.62 9.78
N LEU A 445 24.37 39.93 9.97
CA LEU A 445 23.63 40.77 9.03
C LEU A 445 24.37 40.93 7.69
N THR A 446 25.70 41.08 7.71
CA THR A 446 26.54 41.14 6.51
C THR A 446 26.50 39.83 5.72
N HIS A 447 26.44 38.68 6.41
CA HIS A 447 26.32 37.37 5.78
C HIS A 447 24.94 37.19 5.10
N VAL A 448 23.83 37.64 5.73
CA VAL A 448 22.48 37.62 5.13
C VAL A 448 22.36 38.59 3.94
N ARG A 449 22.96 39.77 4.05
CA ARG A 449 22.99 40.76 2.95
C ARG A 449 23.82 40.28 1.75
N SER A 450 24.84 39.45 1.97
CA SER A 450 25.69 38.90 0.92
C SER A 450 25.17 37.60 0.29
N SER A 451 24.37 36.80 1.00
CA SER A 451 23.76 35.56 0.48
C SER A 451 22.57 35.80 -0.48
N LEU A 452 22.00 37.00 -0.50
CA LEU A 452 20.92 37.42 -1.41
C LEU A 452 21.39 38.35 -2.56
N GLY A 453 22.68 38.65 -2.68
CA GLY A 453 23.24 39.66 -3.61
C GLY A 453 23.97 39.08 -4.83
N SER A 454 23.89 39.78 -5.97
CA SER A 454 24.42 39.37 -7.28
C SER A 454 25.91 39.00 -7.27
N TYR A 455 26.29 38.18 -8.25
CA TYR A 455 27.61 37.61 -8.56
C TYR A 455 28.82 38.58 -8.40
N LEU A 456 28.61 39.90 -8.39
CA LEU A 456 29.64 40.93 -8.26
C LEU A 456 30.21 41.10 -6.84
N ASN A 457 29.47 40.77 -5.77
CA ASN A 457 29.97 40.90 -4.39
C ASN A 457 31.04 39.86 -4.02
N LYS A 458 31.17 38.76 -4.79
CA LYS A 458 32.19 37.73 -4.56
C LYS A 458 33.61 38.15 -4.96
N LYS A 459 33.78 39.27 -5.67
CA LYS A 459 35.07 39.62 -6.31
C LYS A 459 35.93 40.67 -5.59
N PHE A 460 35.44 41.34 -4.54
CA PHE A 460 36.10 42.54 -3.99
C PHE A 460 36.46 42.53 -2.49
N ASN A 461 36.46 41.38 -1.80
CA ASN A 461 37.04 41.29 -0.46
C ASN A 461 38.21 40.29 -0.43
N PRO A 462 39.48 40.74 -0.38
CA PRO A 462 40.65 39.86 -0.39
C PRO A 462 40.82 39.03 0.89
N TRP A 463 39.96 39.22 1.91
CA TRP A 463 39.97 38.45 3.15
C TRP A 463 38.69 37.62 3.41
N GLY A 464 37.70 37.66 2.51
CA GLY A 464 36.43 36.93 2.65
C GLY A 464 35.57 37.32 3.87
N PRO A 465 34.24 37.20 3.84
CA PRO A 465 33.45 37.27 5.07
C PRO A 465 33.81 36.05 5.96
N PRO A 466 33.84 36.19 7.30
CA PRO A 466 34.00 35.05 8.20
C PRO A 466 32.92 33.99 7.92
N THR A 467 33.29 32.72 8.00
CA THR A 467 32.34 31.65 7.66
C THR A 467 31.24 31.60 8.73
N LEU A 468 30.00 31.30 8.34
CA LEU A 468 28.88 31.22 9.27
C LEU A 468 29.15 30.31 10.50
N PRO A 469 29.86 29.16 10.37
CA PRO A 469 30.35 28.40 11.53
C PRO A 469 31.24 29.22 12.47
N ASP A 470 32.15 30.04 11.96
CA ASP A 470 33.04 30.87 12.79
C ASP A 470 32.26 31.95 13.55
N ILE A 471 31.19 32.47 12.93
CA ILE A 471 30.30 33.45 13.56
C ILE A 471 29.44 32.77 14.64
N LEU A 472 28.79 31.65 14.31
CA LEU A 472 27.89 30.92 15.21
C LEU A 472 28.62 30.28 16.39
N HIS A 473 29.86 29.80 16.22
CA HIS A 473 30.70 29.26 17.29
C HIS A 473 31.58 30.32 17.96
N SER A 474 31.29 31.60 17.77
CA SER A 474 31.94 32.64 18.54
C SER A 474 31.55 32.52 20.03
N LYS A 475 32.51 32.81 20.91
CA LYS A 475 32.28 32.75 22.37
C LYS A 475 31.10 33.60 22.83
N GLU A 476 30.82 34.70 22.12
CA GLU A 476 29.70 35.61 22.39
C GLU A 476 28.34 34.96 22.09
N ILE A 477 28.20 34.31 20.94
CA ILE A 477 26.97 33.59 20.57
C ILE A 477 26.79 32.31 21.40
N GLU A 478 27.87 31.60 21.73
CA GLU A 478 27.80 30.42 22.60
C GLU A 478 27.40 30.79 24.05
N ALA A 479 27.91 31.90 24.57
CA ALA A 479 27.52 32.43 25.87
C ALA A 479 26.07 32.91 25.87
N ALA A 480 25.64 33.62 24.82
CA ALA A 480 24.24 34.04 24.64
C ALA A 480 23.30 32.83 24.57
N ASN A 481 23.64 31.79 23.81
CA ASN A 481 22.86 30.56 23.70
C ASN A 481 22.80 29.79 25.04
N SER A 482 23.90 29.72 25.78
CA SER A 482 23.94 29.04 27.09
C SER A 482 23.09 29.77 28.13
N LYS A 483 23.11 31.11 28.11
CA LYS A 483 22.25 31.94 28.96
C LYS A 483 20.77 31.76 28.61
N VAL A 484 20.44 31.77 27.32
CA VAL A 484 19.08 31.53 26.81
C VAL A 484 18.58 30.13 27.20
N GLN A 485 19.44 29.10 27.16
CA GLN A 485 19.07 27.75 27.57
C GLN A 485 18.77 27.68 29.08
N SER A 486 19.60 28.34 29.91
CA SER A 486 19.36 28.45 31.35
C SER A 486 18.04 29.18 31.64
N ASP A 487 17.75 30.29 30.96
CA ASP A 487 16.52 31.06 31.14
C ASP A 487 15.28 30.28 30.69
N LEU A 488 15.39 29.49 29.61
CA LEU A 488 14.36 28.54 29.16
C LEU A 488 14.08 27.46 30.20
N GLU A 489 15.13 26.83 30.76
CA GLU A 489 15.01 25.81 31.81
C GLU A 489 14.40 26.38 33.09
N GLN A 490 14.77 27.60 33.48
CA GLN A 490 14.20 28.28 34.64
C GLN A 490 12.71 28.63 34.44
N SER A 491 12.32 29.03 33.23
CA SER A 491 10.92 29.37 32.90
C SER A 491 9.95 28.18 32.86
N LEU A 492 10.47 26.94 32.80
CA LEU A 492 9.68 25.70 32.82
C LEU A 492 9.24 25.29 34.24
N THR A 493 10.01 25.66 35.26
CA THR A 493 9.73 25.32 36.68
C THR A 493 8.43 25.97 37.25
N PRO A 494 8.09 27.24 36.92
CA PRO A 494 6.80 27.85 37.26
C PRO A 494 5.57 27.16 36.67
N PHE A 495 5.73 26.40 35.57
CA PHE A 495 4.62 25.82 34.80
C PHE A 495 3.98 24.61 35.51
N THR A 496 4.80 23.78 36.18
CA THR A 496 4.33 22.63 36.97
C THR A 496 3.44 23.07 38.13
N ASN A 497 3.70 24.24 38.71
CA ASN A 497 2.83 24.85 39.73
C ASN A 497 1.54 25.43 39.14
N GLN A 498 1.59 25.99 37.92
CA GLN A 498 0.40 26.53 37.24
C GLN A 498 -0.55 25.44 36.75
N LYS A 499 -0.03 24.29 36.32
CA LYS A 499 -0.84 23.11 35.97
C LYS A 499 -1.74 22.70 37.13
N LYS A 500 -1.17 22.65 38.34
CA LYS A 500 -1.88 22.27 39.56
C LYS A 500 -2.99 23.25 39.93
N GLN A 501 -2.73 24.56 39.78
CA GLN A 501 -3.71 25.62 40.02
C GLN A 501 -4.86 25.61 38.99
N ILE A 502 -4.58 25.22 37.75
CA ILE A 502 -5.57 25.15 36.66
C ILE A 502 -6.45 23.90 36.80
N GLU A 503 -5.89 22.77 37.23
CA GLU A 503 -6.64 21.55 37.59
C GLU A 503 -7.57 21.78 38.81
N GLU A 504 -7.15 22.59 39.78
CA GLU A 504 -8.00 23.00 40.91
C GLU A 504 -9.17 23.90 40.46
N LEU A 505 -8.90 24.86 39.58
CA LEU A 505 -9.92 25.73 38.96
C LEU A 505 -10.94 24.97 38.11
N GLU A 506 -10.51 23.94 37.37
CA GLU A 506 -11.39 23.06 36.60
C GLU A 506 -12.35 22.29 37.51
N LYS A 507 -11.85 21.79 38.65
CA LYS A 507 -12.69 21.13 39.66
C LYS A 507 -13.73 22.07 40.26
N GLU A 508 -13.36 23.31 40.56
CA GLU A 508 -14.30 24.31 41.08
C GLU A 508 -15.37 24.69 40.03
N LEU A 509 -14.99 24.82 38.75
CA LEU A 509 -15.92 25.11 37.65
C LEU A 509 -16.92 23.97 37.38
N LYS A 510 -16.46 22.71 37.40
CA LYS A 510 -17.32 21.52 37.27
C LYS A 510 -18.32 21.37 38.43
N GLN A 511 -17.98 21.89 39.62
CA GLN A 511 -18.89 21.91 40.77
C GLN A 511 -19.97 23.01 40.67
N LEU A 512 -19.71 24.08 39.92
CA LEU A 512 -20.62 25.21 39.75
C LEU A 512 -21.66 25.01 38.64
N ASP A 513 -21.29 24.35 37.53
CA ASP A 513 -22.22 23.96 36.47
C ASP A 513 -21.74 22.69 35.75
N SER A 514 -22.48 21.60 35.91
CA SER A 514 -22.15 20.29 35.35
C SER A 514 -22.42 20.16 33.85
N THR A 515 -23.04 21.17 33.23
CA THR A 515 -23.39 21.19 31.80
C THR A 515 -22.36 21.90 30.92
N LEU A 516 -21.35 22.55 31.52
CA LEU A 516 -20.23 23.10 30.78
C LEU A 516 -19.41 21.96 30.15
N PRO A 517 -19.28 21.91 28.81
CA PRO A 517 -18.44 20.90 28.16
C PRO A 517 -17.01 21.08 28.64
N GLU A 518 -16.37 19.94 28.93
CA GLU A 518 -14.99 19.82 29.37
C GLU A 518 -14.10 20.76 28.54
N ILE A 519 -13.67 21.88 29.13
CA ILE A 519 -12.64 22.71 28.52
C ILE A 519 -11.47 21.77 28.39
N SER A 520 -11.06 21.46 27.15
CA SER A 520 -9.95 20.55 26.88
C SER A 520 -8.65 21.21 27.33
N ILE A 521 -8.40 21.12 28.63
CA ILE A 521 -7.11 21.42 29.24
C ILE A 521 -6.05 20.49 28.61
N ASP A 522 -6.45 19.34 28.06
CA ASP A 522 -5.63 18.44 27.27
C ASP A 522 -5.16 19.01 25.91
N GLU A 523 -5.85 19.96 25.27
CA GLU A 523 -5.32 20.66 24.08
C GLU A 523 -4.33 21.77 24.48
N TRP A 524 -4.55 22.43 25.62
CA TRP A 524 -3.65 23.47 26.13
C TRP A 524 -2.38 22.89 26.78
N ILE A 525 -2.53 21.80 27.53
CA ILE A 525 -1.44 20.94 28.02
C ILE A 525 -0.84 20.17 26.85
N GLY A 526 -1.62 19.70 25.88
CA GLY A 526 -1.14 18.91 24.74
C GLY A 526 -0.27 19.71 23.77
N SER A 527 -0.60 20.98 23.49
CA SER A 527 0.25 21.87 22.69
C SER A 527 1.57 22.23 23.40
N GLN A 528 1.55 22.34 24.73
CA GLN A 528 2.74 22.61 25.55
C GLN A 528 3.56 21.35 25.86
N GLN A 529 2.93 20.18 25.97
CA GLN A 529 3.57 18.87 26.02
C GLN A 529 4.16 18.50 24.66
N GLN A 530 3.53 18.88 23.54
CA GLN A 530 4.15 18.78 22.22
C GLN A 530 5.36 19.69 22.09
N PHE A 531 5.34 20.89 22.70
CA PHE A 531 6.51 21.76 22.79
C PHE A 531 7.62 21.13 23.68
N GLN A 532 7.26 20.58 24.83
CA GLN A 532 8.18 19.89 25.75
C GLN A 532 8.73 18.58 25.14
N GLN A 533 7.91 17.85 24.38
CA GLN A 533 8.31 16.73 23.55
C GLN A 533 9.22 17.20 22.42
N SER A 534 8.98 18.34 21.77
CA SER A 534 9.84 18.87 20.71
C SER A 534 11.21 19.39 21.19
N ILE A 535 11.30 19.79 22.46
CA ILE A 535 12.56 20.16 23.14
C ILE A 535 13.32 18.91 23.59
N ASN A 536 12.60 17.87 24.05
CA ASN A 536 13.19 16.61 24.52
C ASN A 536 13.41 15.57 23.40
N SER A 537 12.75 15.71 22.25
CA SER A 537 12.90 14.85 21.08
C SER A 537 14.02 15.40 20.22
N SER A 538 15.24 14.97 20.52
CA SER A 538 16.27 14.86 19.50
C SER A 538 15.69 14.07 18.32
N ASP A 539 15.40 14.73 17.19
CA ASP A 539 14.90 14.13 15.94
C ASP A 539 15.84 13.04 15.35
N SER A 540 16.96 12.75 16.00
CA SER A 540 17.81 11.59 15.71
C SER A 540 17.22 10.25 16.16
N ASP A 541 16.11 10.24 16.92
CA ASP A 541 15.55 9.02 17.52
C ASP A 541 14.39 8.39 16.72
N MET A 542 13.80 9.07 15.72
CA MET A 542 12.61 8.58 15.01
C MET A 542 12.78 7.18 14.36
N PRO A 543 13.86 6.88 13.61
CA PRO A 543 13.97 5.60 12.92
C PRO A 543 14.19 4.44 13.91
N MET A 544 14.94 4.71 14.98
CA MET A 544 15.28 3.72 16.00
C MET A 544 14.10 3.43 16.92
N GLN A 545 13.36 4.47 17.34
CA GLN A 545 12.12 4.31 18.10
C GLN A 545 11.08 3.55 17.28
N GLU A 546 11.01 3.74 15.97
CA GLU A 546 10.16 2.96 15.08
C GLU A 546 10.59 1.50 14.95
N ILE A 547 11.88 1.22 14.76
CA ILE A 547 12.39 -0.17 14.75
C ILE A 547 12.06 -0.86 16.09
N GLN A 548 12.23 -0.15 17.22
CA GLN A 548 11.90 -0.66 18.54
C GLN A 548 10.39 -0.87 18.73
N LYS A 549 9.54 0.03 18.20
CA LYS A 549 8.08 -0.07 18.21
C LYS A 549 7.59 -1.23 17.35
N HIS A 550 8.15 -1.43 16.16
CA HIS A 550 7.81 -2.52 15.26
C HIS A 550 8.25 -3.88 15.83
N ALA A 551 9.45 -3.96 16.40
CA ALA A 551 9.90 -5.15 17.12
C ALA A 551 9.01 -5.45 18.35
N GLN A 552 8.61 -4.42 19.10
CA GLN A 552 7.70 -4.59 20.25
C GLN A 552 6.32 -5.09 19.83
N ALA A 553 5.80 -4.62 18.71
CA ALA A 553 4.53 -5.10 18.18
C ALA A 553 4.60 -6.54 17.67
N LEU A 554 5.69 -6.93 17.01
CA LEU A 554 5.92 -8.32 16.63
C LEU A 554 5.98 -9.24 17.87
N ILE A 555 6.66 -8.80 18.94
CA ILE A 555 6.67 -9.52 20.22
C ILE A 555 5.26 -9.68 20.78
N HIS A 556 4.44 -8.63 20.73
CA HIS A 556 3.06 -8.69 21.21
C HIS A 556 2.24 -9.73 20.44
N VAL A 557 2.36 -9.77 19.11
CA VAL A 557 1.66 -10.72 18.24
C VAL A 557 2.12 -12.16 18.48
N LEU A 558 3.42 -12.39 18.58
CA LEU A 558 3.97 -13.71 18.93
C LEU A 558 3.51 -14.17 20.31
N THR A 559 3.36 -13.23 21.26
CA THR A 559 2.81 -13.51 22.58
C THR A 559 1.33 -13.90 22.50
N SER A 560 0.53 -13.26 21.65
CA SER A 560 -0.86 -13.67 21.40
C SER A 560 -0.95 -15.09 20.82
N TYR A 561 -0.10 -15.43 19.84
CA TYR A 561 -0.03 -16.79 19.31
C TYR A 561 0.37 -17.83 20.37
N LYS A 562 1.29 -17.47 21.26
CA LYS A 562 1.64 -18.31 22.40
C LYS A 562 0.43 -18.58 23.29
N THR A 563 -0.34 -17.55 23.64
CA THR A 563 -1.56 -17.70 24.45
C THR A 563 -2.60 -18.59 23.77
N GLU A 564 -2.74 -18.53 22.45
CA GLU A 564 -3.61 -19.47 21.72
C GLU A 564 -3.07 -20.91 21.75
N MET A 565 -1.76 -21.11 21.62
CA MET A 565 -1.15 -22.45 21.78
C MET A 565 -1.35 -23.00 23.19
N GLU A 566 -1.29 -22.16 24.23
CA GLU A 566 -1.57 -22.55 25.61
C GLU A 566 -3.03 -23.03 25.78
N LYS A 567 -4.01 -22.37 25.13
CA LYS A 567 -5.41 -22.82 25.13
C LYS A 567 -5.58 -24.17 24.43
N ILE A 568 -4.95 -24.34 23.27
CA ILE A 568 -4.96 -25.61 22.51
C ILE A 568 -4.31 -26.73 23.35
N ARG A 569 -3.24 -26.42 24.08
CA ARG A 569 -2.59 -27.32 25.03
C ARG A 569 -3.54 -27.73 26.16
N THR A 570 -4.30 -26.80 26.72
CA THR A 570 -5.33 -27.10 27.73
C THR A 570 -6.39 -28.03 27.16
N ILE A 571 -6.87 -27.78 25.94
CA ILE A 571 -7.83 -28.66 25.26
C ILE A 571 -7.26 -30.06 25.07
N ALA A 572 -6.01 -30.19 24.60
CA ALA A 572 -5.33 -31.47 24.44
C ALA A 572 -5.22 -32.25 25.76
N LEU A 573 -4.91 -31.57 26.87
CA LEU A 573 -4.84 -32.16 28.20
C LEU A 573 -6.22 -32.60 28.71
N SER A 574 -7.27 -31.82 28.45
CA SER A 574 -8.66 -32.20 28.80
C SER A 574 -9.11 -33.43 28.01
N ILE A 575 -8.79 -33.49 26.72
CA ILE A 575 -9.05 -34.66 25.87
C ILE A 575 -8.32 -35.88 26.42
N GLN A 576 -7.01 -35.79 26.71
CA GLN A 576 -6.26 -36.89 27.30
C GLN A 576 -6.89 -37.39 28.62
N THR A 577 -7.36 -36.46 29.46
CA THR A 577 -8.06 -36.78 30.72
C THR A 577 -9.36 -37.57 30.45
N LEU A 578 -10.17 -37.14 29.49
CA LEU A 578 -11.40 -37.84 29.10
C LEU A 578 -11.11 -39.26 28.55
N ALA A 579 -10.01 -39.42 27.79
CA ALA A 579 -9.53 -40.73 27.35
C ALA A 579 -9.21 -41.66 28.52
N THR A 580 -8.52 -41.15 29.56
CA THR A 580 -8.17 -41.94 30.75
C THR A 580 -9.39 -42.34 31.58
N LEU A 581 -10.50 -41.62 31.45
CA LEU A 581 -11.80 -41.95 32.05
C LEU A 581 -12.59 -42.97 31.22
N GLY A 582 -12.03 -43.51 30.13
CA GLY A 582 -12.65 -44.52 29.29
C GLY A 582 -13.65 -43.98 28.26
N ILE A 583 -13.70 -42.66 28.06
CA ILE A 583 -14.59 -42.02 27.08
C ILE A 583 -13.96 -42.12 25.70
N ASN A 584 -14.73 -42.56 24.70
CA ASN A 584 -14.27 -42.59 23.31
C ASN A 584 -14.17 -41.15 22.77
N ILE A 585 -12.94 -40.75 22.48
CA ILE A 585 -12.56 -39.40 22.03
C ILE A 585 -11.77 -39.44 20.71
N THR A 586 -11.81 -40.55 19.98
CA THR A 586 -10.96 -40.78 18.81
C THR A 586 -11.17 -39.71 17.73
N GLU A 587 -12.43 -39.36 17.44
CA GLU A 587 -12.80 -38.36 16.44
C GLU A 587 -12.34 -36.94 16.84
N ILE A 588 -12.52 -36.57 18.12
CA ILE A 588 -12.09 -35.27 18.65
C ILE A 588 -10.56 -35.16 18.66
N SER A 589 -9.86 -36.24 19.01
CA SER A 589 -8.39 -36.29 19.01
C SER A 589 -7.82 -36.15 17.60
N GLN A 590 -8.43 -36.84 16.62
CA GLN A 590 -8.04 -36.77 15.21
C GLN A 590 -8.29 -35.37 14.62
N SER A 591 -9.40 -34.74 14.98
CA SER A 591 -9.71 -33.36 14.58
C SER A 591 -8.71 -32.35 15.15
N LEU A 592 -8.34 -32.49 16.42
CA LEU A 592 -7.32 -31.64 17.03
C LEU A 592 -5.94 -31.86 16.39
N GLU A 593 -5.60 -33.10 16.03
CA GLU A 593 -4.34 -33.42 15.37
C GLU A 593 -4.24 -32.79 13.97
N GLN A 594 -5.33 -32.85 13.19
CA GLN A 594 -5.45 -32.17 11.91
C GLN A 594 -5.32 -30.64 12.06
N TYR A 595 -5.93 -30.07 13.10
CA TYR A 595 -5.85 -28.64 13.38
C TYR A 595 -4.42 -28.19 13.75
N VAL A 596 -3.73 -28.93 14.63
CA VAL A 596 -2.32 -28.65 15.00
C VAL A 596 -1.39 -28.81 13.78
N GLU A 597 -1.65 -29.78 12.91
CA GLU A 597 -0.91 -29.98 11.67
C GLU A 597 -1.15 -28.83 10.68
N ALA A 598 -2.39 -28.34 10.55
CA ALA A 598 -2.72 -27.17 9.73
C ALA A 598 -2.00 -25.90 10.24
N ILE A 599 -1.96 -25.68 11.56
CA ILE A 599 -1.20 -24.57 12.16
C ILE A 599 0.28 -24.64 11.78
N TYR A 600 0.89 -25.84 11.85
CA TYR A 600 2.28 -26.02 11.44
C TYR A 600 2.49 -25.69 9.94
N GLN A 601 1.62 -26.20 9.06
CA GLN A 601 1.73 -25.97 7.60
C GLN A 601 1.58 -24.48 7.23
N GLN A 602 0.63 -23.79 7.86
CA GLN A 602 0.42 -22.35 7.65
C GLN A 602 1.60 -21.52 8.17
N GLY A 603 2.26 -21.97 9.24
CA GLY A 603 3.38 -21.29 9.88
C GLY A 603 4.77 -21.81 9.51
N ILE A 604 4.96 -22.52 8.39
CA ILE A 604 6.23 -23.22 8.09
C ILE A 604 7.47 -22.29 8.09
N LYS A 605 7.28 -21.01 7.74
CA LYS A 605 8.34 -19.98 7.81
C LYS A 605 8.68 -19.54 9.24
N LEU A 606 7.73 -19.63 10.17
CA LEU A 606 7.88 -19.33 11.60
C LEU A 606 8.50 -20.51 12.35
N TYR A 607 8.09 -21.73 12.00
CA TYR A 607 8.48 -22.97 12.71
C TYR A 607 9.71 -23.67 12.13
N GLU A 608 10.16 -23.26 10.94
CA GLU A 608 11.26 -23.88 10.19
C GLU A 608 10.93 -25.32 9.78
N ASN A 609 11.91 -26.04 9.21
CA ASN A 609 11.71 -27.42 8.71
C ASN A 609 11.24 -28.36 9.83
N LYS A 610 10.34 -29.30 9.48
CA LYS A 610 9.85 -30.32 10.42
C LYS A 610 11.03 -31.10 10.97
N PRO A 611 11.13 -31.29 12.29
CA PRO A 611 12.10 -32.23 12.82
C PRO A 611 11.76 -33.63 12.29
N GLU A 612 12.79 -34.44 12.03
CA GLU A 612 12.63 -35.76 11.39
C GLU A 612 11.69 -36.71 12.17
N ASN A 613 11.51 -36.45 13.48
CA ASN A 613 10.61 -37.18 14.35
C ASN A 613 9.22 -36.53 14.52
N TYR A 614 8.89 -35.45 13.81
CA TYR A 614 7.63 -34.69 14.00
C TYR A 614 6.38 -35.56 13.84
N SER A 615 6.38 -36.46 12.85
CA SER A 615 5.29 -37.40 12.60
C SER A 615 5.11 -38.45 13.72
N LYS A 616 6.12 -38.62 14.58
CA LYS A 616 6.11 -39.56 15.71
C LYS A 616 5.78 -38.87 17.04
N LEU A 617 5.69 -37.55 17.06
CA LEU A 617 5.32 -36.79 18.26
C LEU A 617 3.84 -36.95 18.55
N ASN A 618 3.48 -37.11 19.82
CA ASN A 618 2.08 -37.00 20.23
C ASN A 618 1.62 -35.52 20.15
N ILE A 619 0.31 -35.29 20.25
CA ILE A 619 -0.25 -33.96 20.04
C ILE A 619 0.27 -32.90 21.02
N ILE A 620 0.49 -33.27 22.29
CA ILE A 620 1.05 -32.36 23.29
C ILE A 620 2.50 -32.02 22.94
N GLN A 621 3.30 -32.99 22.52
CA GLN A 621 4.68 -32.78 22.07
C GLN A 621 4.75 -31.92 20.80
N LYS A 622 3.78 -32.05 19.88
CA LYS A 622 3.65 -31.18 18.70
C LYS A 622 3.34 -29.74 19.12
N ILE A 623 2.41 -29.54 20.05
CA ILE A 623 2.06 -28.22 20.60
C ILE A 623 3.26 -27.60 21.34
N ASP A 624 3.94 -28.36 22.21
CA ASP A 624 5.13 -27.91 22.93
C ASP A 624 6.26 -27.51 21.96
N TYR A 625 6.43 -28.24 20.85
CA TYR A 625 7.38 -27.87 19.79
C TYR A 625 7.04 -26.51 19.15
N LEU A 626 5.77 -26.29 18.79
CA LEU A 626 5.31 -25.01 18.20
C LEU A 626 5.49 -23.86 19.19
N GLU A 627 5.16 -24.07 20.46
CA GLU A 627 5.30 -23.07 21.52
C GLU A 627 6.78 -22.71 21.75
N ASN A 628 7.67 -23.70 21.77
CA ASN A 628 9.11 -23.48 21.86
C ASN A 628 9.65 -22.65 20.69
N LYS A 629 9.19 -22.94 19.47
CA LYS A 629 9.56 -22.14 18.28
C LYS A 629 9.06 -20.70 18.37
N ILE A 630 7.86 -20.45 18.89
CA ILE A 630 7.37 -19.08 19.16
C ILE A 630 8.26 -18.38 20.19
N ASN A 631 8.62 -19.07 21.28
CA ASN A 631 9.50 -18.52 22.32
C ASN A 631 10.90 -18.19 21.76
N GLU A 632 11.46 -19.03 20.88
CA GLU A 632 12.71 -18.76 20.15
C GLU A 632 12.60 -17.46 19.33
N GLN A 633 11.49 -17.25 18.61
CA GLN A 633 11.30 -16.05 17.81
C GLN A 633 11.08 -14.78 18.65
N ILE A 634 10.38 -14.88 19.79
CA ILE A 634 10.28 -13.78 20.76
C ILE A 634 11.67 -13.40 21.28
N LYS A 635 12.51 -14.39 21.61
CA LYS A 635 13.88 -14.16 22.06
C LYS A 635 14.73 -13.49 20.96
N THR A 636 14.66 -13.98 19.74
CA THR A 636 15.35 -13.39 18.56
C THR A 636 14.90 -11.96 18.30
N THR A 637 13.60 -11.67 18.40
CA THR A 637 13.05 -10.32 18.22
C THR A 637 13.51 -9.36 19.31
N ASN A 638 13.53 -9.82 20.57
CA ASN A 638 14.10 -9.05 21.68
C ASN A 638 15.59 -8.80 21.52
N GLU A 639 16.34 -9.77 21.00
CA GLU A 639 17.76 -9.63 20.76
C GLU A 639 18.06 -8.60 19.66
N ILE A 640 17.33 -8.64 18.55
CA ILE A 640 17.42 -7.63 17.48
C ILE A 640 17.07 -6.24 18.04
N LYS A 641 15.96 -6.11 18.77
CA LYS A 641 15.56 -4.85 19.43
C LYS A 641 16.66 -4.30 20.34
N ARG A 642 17.24 -5.17 21.17
CA ARG A 642 18.32 -4.79 22.11
C ARG A 642 19.59 -4.38 21.38
N LYS A 643 20.01 -5.12 20.35
CA LYS A 643 21.24 -4.85 19.60
C LYS A 643 21.16 -3.56 18.80
N PHE A 644 20.04 -3.30 18.13
CA PHE A 644 19.78 -2.01 17.48
C PHE A 644 19.74 -0.86 18.50
N GLY A 645 19.09 -1.06 19.66
CA GLY A 645 19.07 -0.07 20.74
C GLY A 645 20.46 0.22 21.33
N ASN A 646 21.33 -0.80 21.45
CA ASN A 646 22.70 -0.63 21.92
C ASN A 646 23.57 0.09 20.89
N LEU A 647 23.47 -0.29 19.61
CA LEU A 647 24.17 0.36 18.50
C LEU A 647 23.80 1.85 18.42
N HIS A 648 22.51 2.18 18.63
CA HIS A 648 22.04 3.57 18.69
C HIS A 648 22.61 4.36 19.87
N LYS A 649 22.55 3.77 21.08
CA LYS A 649 23.12 4.40 22.28
C LYS A 649 24.61 4.67 22.11
N GLU A 650 25.34 3.75 21.49
CA GLU A 650 26.76 3.96 21.20
C GLU A 650 27.01 5.01 20.11
N ALA A 651 26.18 5.07 19.06
CA ALA A 651 26.24 6.13 18.06
C ALA A 651 26.02 7.53 18.69
N ILE A 652 25.16 7.63 19.70
CA ILE A 652 24.92 8.86 20.47
C ILE A 652 26.09 9.18 21.42
N ILE A 653 26.61 8.18 22.14
CA ILE A 653 27.68 8.36 23.15
C ILE A 653 29.05 8.64 22.50
N SER A 654 29.33 8.06 21.32
CA SER A 654 30.62 8.14 20.61
C SER A 654 30.97 9.52 20.05
N ASN A 655 29.98 10.41 19.87
CA ASN A 655 30.22 11.82 19.50
C ASN A 655 31.01 12.62 20.56
N LYS A 656 31.37 12.02 21.70
CA LYS A 656 32.15 12.66 22.77
C LYS A 656 33.60 12.17 22.94
N LYS A 657 34.05 11.05 22.35
CA LYS A 657 35.45 10.53 22.46
C LYS A 657 35.87 9.62 21.26
N SER A 658 37.07 9.84 20.71
CA SER A 658 37.61 9.22 19.48
C SER A 658 37.97 7.72 19.53
N MET A 659 37.86 7.05 20.69
CA MET A 659 38.18 5.61 20.83
C MET A 659 37.05 4.65 20.41
N THR A 660 36.01 5.15 19.73
CA THR A 660 34.71 4.47 19.56
C THR A 660 34.42 3.99 18.13
N ASP A 661 35.13 4.47 17.12
CA ASP A 661 34.79 4.24 15.70
C ASP A 661 34.96 2.79 15.25
N LYS A 662 36.06 2.11 15.65
CA LYS A 662 36.26 0.67 15.36
C LYS A 662 35.19 -0.19 16.01
N ARG A 663 34.73 0.21 17.21
CA ARG A 663 33.69 -0.51 17.96
C ARG A 663 32.32 -0.32 17.32
N THR A 664 32.02 0.87 16.81
CA THR A 664 30.79 1.15 16.04
C THR A 664 30.71 0.28 14.78
N ILE A 665 31.81 0.13 14.04
CA ILE A 665 31.88 -0.76 12.87
C ILE A 665 31.69 -2.23 13.29
N ALA A 666 32.34 -2.67 14.36
CA ALA A 666 32.23 -4.04 14.88
C ALA A 666 30.79 -4.38 15.33
N HIS A 667 30.12 -3.47 16.04
CA HIS A 667 28.74 -3.66 16.48
C HIS A 667 27.74 -3.59 15.33
N ALA A 668 27.95 -2.73 14.33
CA ALA A 668 27.13 -2.74 13.11
C ALA A 668 27.27 -4.08 12.36
N ARG A 669 28.48 -4.63 12.27
CA ARG A 669 28.72 -5.97 11.71
C ARG A 669 28.04 -7.06 12.52
N GLU A 670 28.08 -6.99 13.86
CA GLU A 670 27.38 -7.93 14.74
C GLU A 670 25.86 -7.90 14.51
N VAL A 671 25.28 -6.69 14.38
CA VAL A 671 23.85 -6.51 14.07
C VAL A 671 23.48 -7.14 12.73
N ILE A 672 24.31 -6.97 11.69
CA ILE A 672 24.07 -7.56 10.37
C ILE A 672 24.13 -9.10 10.44
N ASN A 673 25.18 -9.64 11.05
CA ASN A 673 25.41 -11.08 11.10
C ASN A 673 24.37 -11.83 11.94
N THR A 674 23.77 -11.16 12.92
CA THR A 674 22.80 -11.77 13.85
C THR A 674 21.35 -11.51 13.46
N SER A 675 21.12 -10.67 12.44
CA SER A 675 19.79 -10.43 11.87
C SER A 675 19.53 -11.38 10.71
N SER A 676 18.99 -12.56 11.01
CA SER A 676 18.60 -13.57 10.02
C SER A 676 17.30 -14.28 10.42
N GLY A 677 16.77 -15.15 9.55
CA GLY A 677 15.58 -15.96 9.83
C GLY A 677 14.25 -15.19 9.77
N PHE A 678 13.22 -15.77 10.38
CA PHE A 678 11.83 -15.29 10.32
C PHE A 678 11.66 -13.84 10.79
N THR A 679 12.26 -13.51 11.93
CA THR A 679 12.16 -12.17 12.54
C THR A 679 12.75 -11.09 11.62
N HIS A 680 13.93 -11.34 11.05
CA HIS A 680 14.54 -10.44 10.06
C HIS A 680 13.65 -10.30 8.82
N TRP A 681 13.13 -11.42 8.30
CA TRP A 681 12.24 -11.44 7.14
C TRP A 681 10.97 -10.58 7.34
N ILE A 682 10.27 -10.76 8.48
CA ILE A 682 9.08 -9.98 8.82
C ILE A 682 9.41 -8.48 8.95
N LEU A 683 10.43 -8.12 9.72
CA LEU A 683 10.80 -6.72 9.89
C LEU A 683 11.25 -6.09 8.56
N ASN A 684 11.92 -6.84 7.68
CA ASN A 684 12.34 -6.36 6.37
C ASN A 684 11.16 -6.11 5.40
N ILE A 685 10.06 -6.85 5.54
CA ILE A 685 8.85 -6.64 4.73
C ILE A 685 8.02 -5.47 5.27
N PHE A 686 7.77 -5.47 6.57
CA PHE A 686 6.73 -4.63 7.18
C PHE A 686 7.27 -3.37 7.86
N SER A 687 8.57 -3.30 8.18
CA SER A 687 9.21 -2.11 8.74
C SER A 687 10.11 -1.45 7.69
N SER A 688 9.58 -0.41 7.05
CA SER A 688 10.31 0.42 6.08
C SER A 688 11.59 1.00 6.69
N SER A 689 11.52 1.46 7.95
CA SER A 689 12.63 2.00 8.73
C SER A 689 13.67 0.93 9.04
N TYR A 690 13.26 -0.30 9.39
CA TYR A 690 14.20 -1.42 9.55
C TYR A 690 14.89 -1.78 8.24
N ARG A 691 14.13 -1.98 7.15
CA ARG A 691 14.68 -2.34 5.83
C ARG A 691 15.70 -1.32 5.34
N LYS A 692 15.37 -0.03 5.36
CA LYS A 692 16.26 1.05 4.91
C LYS A 692 17.52 1.11 5.77
N THR A 693 17.36 1.10 7.10
CA THR A 693 18.49 1.14 8.05
C THR A 693 19.39 -0.08 7.88
N PHE A 694 18.81 -1.28 7.80
CA PHE A 694 19.53 -2.53 7.65
C PHE A 694 20.30 -2.61 6.31
N SER A 695 19.66 -2.23 5.21
CA SER A 695 20.29 -2.20 3.89
C SER A 695 21.46 -1.22 3.84
N ALA A 696 21.28 -0.01 4.38
CA ALA A 696 22.33 1.01 4.40
C ALA A 696 23.51 0.62 5.32
N LEU A 697 23.22 0.02 6.48
CA LEU A 697 24.27 -0.54 7.36
C LEU A 697 25.05 -1.65 6.66
N ARG A 698 24.34 -2.57 5.99
CA ARG A 698 24.94 -3.69 5.27
C ARG A 698 25.83 -3.22 4.13
N GLU A 699 25.36 -2.30 3.29
CA GLU A 699 26.13 -1.73 2.20
C GLU A 699 27.39 -1.01 2.69
N THR A 700 27.28 -0.28 3.80
CA THR A 700 28.41 0.44 4.42
C THR A 700 29.46 -0.52 4.98
N ILE A 701 29.04 -1.61 5.64
CA ILE A 701 29.95 -2.62 6.19
C ILE A 701 30.59 -3.46 5.08
N GLU A 702 29.82 -3.88 4.06
CA GLU A 702 30.37 -4.60 2.89
C GLU A 702 31.39 -3.75 2.13
N SER A 703 31.16 -2.43 2.02
CA SER A 703 32.10 -1.50 1.40
C SER A 703 33.38 -1.33 2.22
N TYR A 704 33.28 -1.31 3.56
CA TYR A 704 34.44 -1.32 4.45
C TYR A 704 35.23 -2.64 4.39
N ASP A 705 34.55 -3.78 4.27
CA ASP A 705 35.17 -5.11 4.20
C ASP A 705 35.84 -5.41 2.86
N LYS A 706 35.46 -4.71 1.78
CA LYS A 706 36.08 -4.82 0.45
C LYS A 706 37.40 -4.06 0.31
N LEU A 707 37.81 -3.25 1.30
CA LEU A 707 39.07 -2.54 1.28
C LEU A 707 40.26 -3.52 1.32
N ALA A 708 41.17 -3.39 0.36
CA ALA A 708 42.15 -4.43 0.00
C ALA A 708 43.25 -4.64 1.07
N THR A 709 43.58 -3.61 1.85
CA THR A 709 44.66 -3.69 2.86
C THR A 709 44.21 -3.32 4.27
N GLU A 710 44.90 -3.85 5.29
CA GLU A 710 44.69 -3.49 6.71
C GLU A 710 44.97 -2.00 6.96
N ALA A 711 45.92 -1.41 6.23
CA ALA A 711 46.27 0.01 6.33
C ALA A 711 45.16 0.92 5.78
N GLU A 712 44.58 0.58 4.63
CA GLU A 712 43.42 1.30 4.08
C GLU A 712 42.20 1.20 5.00
N ARG A 713 41.92 0.01 5.56
CA ARG A 713 40.84 -0.17 6.54
C ARG A 713 41.04 0.72 7.75
N ASN A 714 42.24 0.75 8.33
CA ASN A 714 42.55 1.59 9.50
C ASN A 714 42.41 3.09 9.21
N ASN A 715 42.77 3.56 8.01
CA ASN A 715 42.65 4.97 7.62
C ASN A 715 41.20 5.40 7.36
N CYS A 716 40.35 4.48 6.88
CA CYS A 716 38.94 4.76 6.58
C CYS A 716 37.98 4.55 7.76
N VAL A 717 38.45 4.00 8.90
CA VAL A 717 37.62 3.79 10.11
C VAL A 717 36.76 5.02 10.51
N PRO A 718 37.31 6.25 10.59
CA PRO A 718 36.53 7.41 11.02
C PRO A 718 35.40 7.77 10.05
N GLU A 719 35.68 7.64 8.74
CA GLU A 719 34.71 7.93 7.67
C GLU A 719 33.53 6.94 7.70
N TYR A 720 33.83 5.64 7.80
CA TYR A 720 32.81 4.60 7.82
C TYR A 720 32.02 4.58 9.14
N ALA A 721 32.67 4.86 10.27
CA ALA A 721 31.96 5.07 11.54
C ALA A 721 31.03 6.29 11.49
N ALA A 722 31.44 7.39 10.83
CA ALA A 722 30.58 8.55 10.59
C ALA A 722 29.39 8.22 9.67
N LYS A 723 29.60 7.43 8.60
CA LYS A 723 28.52 6.93 7.73
C LYS A 723 27.52 6.08 8.50
N ILE A 724 27.98 5.14 9.33
CA ILE A 724 27.13 4.31 10.19
C ILE A 724 26.34 5.16 11.18
N ARG A 725 26.98 6.13 11.84
CA ARG A 725 26.29 7.09 12.72
C ARG A 725 25.20 7.85 11.97
N ASN A 726 25.49 8.37 10.78
CA ASN A 726 24.50 9.09 9.97
C ASN A 726 23.31 8.21 9.57
N ILE A 727 23.53 6.94 9.19
CA ILE A 727 22.46 6.00 8.87
C ILE A 727 21.53 5.80 10.08
N LEU A 728 22.10 5.66 11.28
CA LEU A 728 21.35 5.45 12.52
C LEU A 728 20.56 6.69 12.96
N LEU A 729 20.98 7.90 12.54
CA LEU A 729 20.40 9.17 12.97
C LEU A 729 19.45 9.83 11.93
N ILE A 730 19.44 9.39 10.66
CA ILE A 730 18.80 10.13 9.53
C ILE A 730 17.72 9.33 8.77
N THR A 731 17.55 8.02 8.98
CA THR A 731 16.68 7.21 8.11
C THR A 731 15.19 7.60 8.17
N GLU A 732 14.64 8.23 7.12
CA GLU A 732 13.24 8.69 7.07
C GLU A 732 12.19 7.61 7.42
N SER A 733 11.39 7.92 8.45
CA SER A 733 10.15 7.24 8.83
C SER A 733 9.11 7.33 7.71
N ASN A 734 8.48 6.20 7.39
CA ASN A 734 7.25 6.16 6.60
C ASN A 734 6.26 5.24 7.32
N SER A 735 5.42 5.83 8.17
CA SER A 735 4.49 5.15 9.09
C SER A 735 3.28 4.49 8.39
N ASN A 736 3.09 4.69 7.08
CA ASN A 736 1.90 4.26 6.35
C ASN A 736 1.75 2.73 6.13
N LYS A 737 2.76 1.90 6.40
CA LYS A 737 2.67 0.42 6.20
C LYS A 737 2.36 -0.39 7.47
N PHE A 738 2.29 0.25 8.63
CA PHE A 738 2.06 -0.45 9.89
C PHE A 738 0.57 -0.72 10.17
N CYS A 739 -0.33 0.11 9.64
CA CYS A 739 -1.77 -0.20 9.60
C CYS A 739 -2.03 -1.50 8.83
N THR A 740 -1.30 -1.73 7.74
CA THR A 740 -1.38 -2.96 6.93
C THR A 740 -0.91 -4.20 7.70
N MET A 741 0.14 -4.11 8.52
CA MET A 741 0.59 -5.23 9.36
C MET A 741 -0.44 -5.55 10.47
N LYS A 742 -1.01 -4.53 11.12
CA LYS A 742 -2.07 -4.71 12.12
C LYS A 742 -3.35 -5.28 11.49
N GLN A 743 -3.68 -4.89 10.27
CA GLN A 743 -4.83 -5.38 9.50
C GLN A 743 -4.62 -6.82 8.99
N GLU A 744 -3.46 -7.15 8.43
CA GLU A 744 -3.16 -8.52 7.96
C GLU A 744 -3.03 -9.51 9.11
N ILE A 745 -2.50 -9.10 10.27
CA ILE A 745 -2.48 -9.94 11.47
C ILE A 745 -3.89 -10.15 12.03
N HIS A 746 -4.75 -9.11 11.97
CA HIS A 746 -6.15 -9.24 12.35
C HIS A 746 -6.94 -10.10 11.35
N LYS A 747 -6.58 -10.07 10.08
CA LYS A 747 -7.14 -10.91 9.01
C LYS A 747 -6.73 -12.37 9.15
N ILE A 748 -5.48 -12.65 9.52
CA ILE A 748 -5.01 -14.00 9.86
C ILE A 748 -5.73 -14.51 11.13
N GLN A 749 -6.00 -13.65 12.12
CA GLN A 749 -6.82 -14.02 13.28
C GLN A 749 -8.27 -14.34 12.90
N GLN A 750 -8.87 -13.58 11.97
CA GLN A 750 -10.23 -13.85 11.46
C GLN A 750 -10.31 -15.12 10.61
N GLU A 751 -9.24 -15.44 9.87
CA GLU A 751 -9.14 -16.69 9.08
C GLU A 751 -8.96 -17.93 9.98
N LEU A 752 -8.39 -17.77 11.18
CA LEU A 752 -8.26 -18.83 12.19
C LEU A 752 -9.55 -19.07 13.00
N GLU A 753 -10.53 -18.17 12.95
CA GLU A 753 -11.84 -18.33 13.59
C GLU A 753 -12.86 -19.09 12.72
N LEU A 754 -12.49 -19.46 11.48
CA LEU A 754 -13.34 -20.28 10.61
C LEU A 754 -13.17 -21.78 10.90
N PRO A 755 -14.28 -22.55 11.08
CA PRO A 755 -14.19 -23.98 11.32
C PRO A 755 -13.58 -24.72 10.11
N PRO A 756 -12.84 -25.83 10.32
CA PRO A 756 -12.23 -26.58 9.23
C PRO A 756 -13.32 -27.12 8.29
N VAL A 757 -13.09 -26.97 6.98
CA VAL A 757 -13.90 -27.59 5.93
C VAL A 757 -13.81 -29.10 6.08
N SER A 758 -14.96 -29.76 6.17
CA SER A 758 -15.06 -31.22 6.22
C SER A 758 -14.41 -31.85 4.99
N LEU A 759 -13.47 -32.76 5.21
CA LEU A 759 -13.00 -33.66 4.17
C LEU A 759 -14.16 -34.61 3.83
N GLN A 760 -14.78 -34.40 2.67
CA GLN A 760 -15.68 -35.41 2.09
C GLN A 760 -14.91 -36.71 1.90
N GLU A 761 -15.49 -37.80 2.38
CA GLU A 761 -15.03 -39.17 2.21
C GLU A 761 -14.76 -39.44 0.72
N GLN A 762 -13.55 -39.92 0.43
CA GLN A 762 -13.25 -40.51 -0.87
C GLN A 762 -14.00 -41.83 -0.98
N ASP A 763 -14.98 -41.88 -1.88
CA ASP A 763 -15.60 -43.11 -2.35
C ASP A 763 -14.52 -44.12 -2.78
N THR A 764 -14.47 -45.24 -2.07
CA THR A 764 -13.70 -46.43 -2.46
C THR A 764 -14.38 -47.11 -3.67
N PRO A 765 -13.63 -47.58 -4.68
CA PRO A 765 -14.22 -48.33 -5.79
C PRO A 765 -14.65 -49.72 -5.30
N GLY A 766 -15.94 -50.03 -5.45
CA GLY A 766 -16.51 -51.33 -5.14
C GLY A 766 -15.90 -52.45 -5.97
N THR A 767 -15.29 -53.42 -5.27
CA THR A 767 -14.90 -54.72 -5.82
C THR A 767 -16.16 -55.58 -5.98
N ASN A 768 -16.60 -55.79 -7.22
CA ASN A 768 -17.55 -56.85 -7.54
C ASN A 768 -16.88 -58.22 -7.31
N VAL A 769 -17.37 -58.95 -6.32
CA VAL A 769 -17.19 -60.41 -6.24
C VAL A 769 -18.55 -61.03 -6.53
N THR A 770 -18.71 -61.49 -7.77
CA THR A 770 -19.73 -62.45 -8.16
C THR A 770 -19.39 -63.82 -7.57
N SER A 771 -20.32 -64.38 -6.79
CA SER A 771 -20.40 -65.82 -6.52
C SER A 771 -21.55 -66.42 -7.33
N VAL A 772 -21.24 -66.95 -8.51
CA VAL A 772 -21.54 -68.31 -9.00
C VAL A 772 -20.45 -68.66 -10.00
#